data_AF-Q57WS7-F1
#
_entry.id   AF-Q57WS7-F1
#
_cell.length_a   1.000
_cell.length_b   1.000
_cell.length_c   1.000
_cell.angle_alpha   90.00
_cell.angle_beta   90.00
_cell.angle_gamma   90.00
#
_symmetry.space_group_name_H-M   'P 1'
#
loop_
_entity.id
_entity.type
_entity.pdbx_description
1 polymer ?
#
loop_
_entity_poly.entity_id
_entity_poly.type
_entity_poly.pdbx_seq_one_letter_code
_entity_poly.pdbx_strand_id
1 'polypeptide(L)'
;MRPTPDQTKEQQNRFRKSLEGLSVVEKITDFLHAVCRVSNGRGSAILVGLPRHHRQQLVFLNNGHTKSRHVGGPEGRDEQREAECSGVLLTTSFVFPNRDEAQGSSVTFLEQPVVGTSARHGRPIWSVQAPVCADKVFYQHVNANLPKKHNPQPPPPPPRGMYGTHDAESRNNGPYTFADSNISSTFGYEEDGVLGFTFTVCNMKSLHCPRQSAFFSRRSSLAGKPQRPPPSGDPFDSFTDFQSSNNSTFQAKSSERVYSPHSSISEMSVCGSFGGNANWRSLKGISSRSPIRPLPLPLLLSNLPPVRVGDTHLIVAHINGKERRSVVVVVKSVESEYCEYDFFDLEWEYSSGGPIFDMQGNFIGIQHQVGFSAYGIFTTAIVRDLFKSMRLGICRIPIGDTSNDMAERSVHSGTGEDALSQLFRVEGGHSNLNVGAGDQIIPFEDFQRLHLRDTIKKTKLSSAGDPPTSDAVWEEFHTDFNSIVLMLHAFAHAPQITKTALREMASNEYTKYLPNAASMGGIGILLEIIDEYANDVEIVLAAVIVLARVSLYKLNRETIYRCDGILTLLHIMDEYSYYPSIQHWGFCCLRNVMDVDSVVRAEAVELFAQCDGIDLATEVIRLHKDERHVMRQASLALSCVAREHAKHAEAMVVCGIGSTLAEDMRNKAEDSFTFFGLVSLLYELLHCIASSSGVVPSSDDPSRLLRTGKHDWDYENSLDLGVVTPRSFLVSESGKLLLQELNEGHVLQLLSDVMESTSHETLCGDSLRLMTECAGSVFILLILTGCCEEPIVKRLYGACDRLVVKNPSEAALVRRSKNIMCWVAACAPLCCSKEEICLV
;
A
#
# COMPACT_ATOMS: atom_id res chain seq x y z
N MET A 1 -37.34 -22.17 -53.97
CA MET A 1 -38.01 -22.71 -52.76
C MET A 1 -38.44 -21.55 -51.91
N ARG A 2 -39.72 -21.44 -51.52
CA ARG A 2 -40.13 -20.45 -50.52
C ARG A 2 -39.71 -20.98 -49.15
N PRO A 3 -39.13 -20.16 -48.27
CA PRO A 3 -38.82 -20.59 -46.92
C PRO A 3 -40.10 -21.08 -46.24
N THR A 4 -40.00 -22.18 -45.49
CA THR A 4 -41.13 -22.65 -44.68
C THR A 4 -41.49 -21.59 -43.63
N PRO A 5 -42.71 -21.61 -43.07
CA PRO A 5 -43.10 -20.67 -42.00
C PRO A 5 -42.11 -20.68 -40.83
N ASP A 6 -41.54 -21.84 -40.50
CA ASP A 6 -40.54 -21.99 -39.46
C ASP A 6 -39.21 -21.35 -39.82
N GLN A 7 -38.71 -21.55 -41.05
CA GLN A 7 -37.51 -20.87 -41.54
C GLN A 7 -37.68 -19.35 -41.55
N THR A 8 -38.88 -18.86 -41.88
CA THR A 8 -39.17 -17.43 -41.91
C THR A 8 -39.16 -16.83 -40.51
N LYS A 9 -39.76 -17.52 -39.53
CA LYS A 9 -39.70 -17.13 -38.11
C LYS A 9 -38.27 -17.16 -37.58
N GLU A 10 -37.50 -18.18 -37.93
CA GLU A 10 -36.11 -18.30 -37.51
C GLU A 10 -35.23 -17.18 -38.10
N GLN A 11 -35.41 -16.85 -39.38
CA GLN A 11 -34.73 -15.73 -40.03
C GLN A 11 -35.12 -14.38 -39.41
N GLN A 12 -36.41 -14.15 -39.11
CA GLN A 12 -36.85 -12.94 -38.42
C GLN A 12 -36.25 -12.84 -37.02
N ASN A 13 -36.20 -13.95 -36.28
CA ASN A 13 -35.54 -14.00 -34.97
C ASN A 13 -34.04 -13.71 -35.08
N ARG A 14 -33.35 -14.27 -36.07
CA ARG A 14 -31.92 -13.97 -36.33
C ARG A 14 -31.71 -12.50 -36.66
N PHE A 15 -32.56 -11.91 -37.49
CA PHE A 15 -32.48 -10.50 -37.87
C PHE A 15 -32.69 -9.58 -36.66
N ARG A 16 -33.72 -9.85 -35.85
CA ARG A 16 -34.01 -9.09 -34.63
C ARG A 16 -32.85 -9.18 -33.63
N LYS A 17 -32.33 -10.38 -33.36
CA LYS A 17 -31.14 -10.59 -32.52
C LYS A 17 -29.92 -9.85 -33.06
N SER A 18 -29.75 -9.80 -34.38
CA SER A 18 -28.64 -9.07 -35.01
C SER A 18 -28.77 -7.55 -34.79
N LEU A 19 -29.97 -6.98 -34.94
CA LEU A 19 -30.22 -5.56 -34.66
C LEU A 19 -29.98 -5.21 -33.18
N GLU A 20 -30.51 -6.04 -32.28
CA GLU A 20 -30.31 -5.91 -30.84
C GLU A 20 -28.81 -5.94 -30.51
N GLY A 21 -28.06 -6.92 -31.05
CA GLY A 21 -26.61 -7.03 -30.87
C GLY A 21 -25.83 -5.81 -31.38
N LEU A 22 -26.20 -5.28 -32.56
CA LEU A 22 -25.53 -4.08 -33.11
C LEU A 22 -25.67 -2.86 -32.19
N SER A 23 -26.83 -2.67 -31.57
CA SER A 23 -27.05 -1.55 -30.64
C SER A 23 -26.15 -1.63 -29.40
N VAL A 24 -25.77 -2.84 -28.96
CA VAL A 24 -24.86 -3.06 -27.85
C VAL A 24 -23.42 -2.89 -28.30
N VAL A 25 -23.07 -3.45 -29.48
CA VAL A 25 -21.75 -3.30 -30.09
C VAL A 25 -21.34 -1.84 -30.16
N GLU A 26 -22.24 -0.94 -30.56
CA GLU A 26 -21.99 0.51 -30.58
C GLU A 26 -21.61 1.08 -29.21
N LYS A 27 -22.22 0.59 -28.13
CA LYS A 27 -21.93 1.04 -26.75
C LYS A 27 -20.59 0.51 -26.23
N ILE A 28 -20.20 -0.70 -26.63
CA ILE A 28 -18.98 -1.38 -26.14
C ILE A 28 -17.79 -1.27 -27.10
N THR A 29 -17.95 -0.55 -28.22
CA THR A 29 -16.98 -0.50 -29.33
C THR A 29 -15.57 -0.12 -28.86
N ASP A 30 -15.46 0.77 -27.87
CA ASP A 30 -14.19 1.21 -27.31
C ASP A 30 -13.40 0.10 -26.60
N PHE A 31 -14.07 -0.95 -26.16
CA PHE A 31 -13.49 -2.05 -25.39
C PHE A 31 -13.29 -3.33 -26.22
N LEU A 32 -13.81 -3.41 -27.44
CA LEU A 32 -13.67 -4.60 -28.29
C LEU A 32 -12.20 -4.94 -28.60
N HIS A 33 -11.31 -3.95 -28.55
CA HIS A 33 -9.86 -4.13 -28.71
C HIS A 33 -9.19 -4.87 -27.54
N ALA A 34 -9.82 -4.88 -26.37
CA ALA A 34 -9.32 -5.60 -25.20
C ALA A 34 -9.42 -7.13 -25.37
N VAL A 35 -10.30 -7.60 -26.26
CA VAL A 35 -10.49 -9.02 -26.56
C VAL A 35 -9.38 -9.48 -27.49
N CYS A 36 -8.60 -10.46 -27.04
CA CYS A 36 -7.47 -11.03 -27.75
C CYS A 36 -7.63 -12.54 -27.95
N ARG A 37 -6.93 -13.07 -28.94
CA ARG A 37 -6.91 -14.49 -29.29
C ARG A 37 -5.70 -15.15 -28.67
N VAL A 38 -5.88 -16.32 -28.04
CA VAL A 38 -4.75 -17.10 -27.53
C VAL A 38 -4.15 -17.91 -28.67
N SER A 39 -2.82 -17.92 -28.80
CA SER A 39 -2.09 -18.48 -29.95
C SER A 39 -2.27 -19.98 -30.15
N ASN A 40 -2.59 -20.72 -29.08
CA ASN A 40 -2.89 -22.15 -29.14
C ASN A 40 -4.30 -22.45 -29.69
N GLY A 41 -5.11 -21.42 -29.98
CA GLY A 41 -6.47 -21.57 -30.50
C GLY A 41 -7.52 -22.00 -29.47
N ARG A 42 -7.16 -22.18 -28.18
CA ARG A 42 -8.10 -22.62 -27.13
C ARG A 42 -9.13 -21.56 -26.76
N GLY A 43 -8.87 -20.29 -27.07
CA GLY A 43 -9.91 -19.29 -27.15
C GLY A 43 -9.46 -17.86 -27.01
N SER A 44 -10.20 -17.14 -26.18
CA SER A 44 -10.07 -15.69 -26.04
C SER A 44 -9.56 -15.32 -24.65
N ALA A 45 -8.94 -14.15 -24.55
CA ALA A 45 -8.64 -13.53 -23.27
C ALA A 45 -8.97 -12.04 -23.33
N ILE A 46 -9.14 -11.43 -22.17
CA ILE A 46 -9.57 -10.03 -22.02
C ILE A 46 -8.46 -9.27 -21.32
N LEU A 47 -7.99 -8.19 -21.92
CA LEU A 47 -7.15 -7.22 -21.23
C LEU A 47 -8.00 -6.39 -20.27
N VAL A 48 -7.88 -6.65 -18.97
CA VAL A 48 -8.69 -5.98 -17.93
C VAL A 48 -7.96 -4.85 -17.22
N GLY A 49 -6.64 -4.78 -17.34
CA GLY A 49 -5.83 -3.76 -16.70
C GLY A 49 -4.49 -3.53 -17.40
N LEU A 50 -3.93 -2.35 -17.18
CA LEU A 50 -2.54 -2.01 -17.50
C LEU A 50 -1.93 -1.52 -16.19
N PRO A 51 -1.14 -2.33 -15.45
CA PRO A 51 -0.39 -1.85 -14.31
C PRO A 51 0.52 -0.72 -14.76
N ARG A 52 0.06 0.52 -14.58
CA ARG A 52 0.83 1.73 -14.84
C ARG A 52 1.46 2.17 -13.54
N HIS A 53 2.77 2.04 -13.41
CA HIS A 53 3.67 3.09 -12.90
C HIS A 53 5.12 2.65 -12.98
N HIS A 54 6.01 3.59 -13.33
CA HIS A 54 7.44 3.35 -13.55
C HIS A 54 8.25 3.10 -12.26
N ARG A 55 7.66 3.34 -11.09
CA ARG A 55 8.35 3.29 -9.78
C ARG A 55 8.04 2.06 -8.93
N GLN A 56 7.05 1.25 -9.29
CA GLN A 56 6.64 0.09 -8.50
C GLN A 56 7.11 -1.18 -9.18
N GLN A 57 8.18 -1.79 -8.64
CA GLN A 57 8.38 -3.21 -8.85
C GLN A 57 7.17 -3.90 -8.22
N LEU A 58 6.43 -4.68 -9.01
CA LEU A 58 5.48 -5.64 -8.45
C LEU A 58 6.31 -6.59 -7.59
N VAL A 59 6.41 -6.32 -6.29
CA VAL A 59 6.97 -7.25 -5.32
C VAL A 59 5.93 -8.33 -5.16
N PHE A 60 5.86 -9.23 -6.15
CA PHE A 60 5.17 -10.48 -5.93
C PHE A 60 5.79 -11.12 -4.70
N LEU A 61 4.94 -11.66 -3.83
CA LEU A 61 5.28 -12.61 -2.77
C LEU A 61 5.97 -13.82 -3.41
N ASN A 62 7.18 -13.61 -3.91
CA ASN A 62 8.07 -14.66 -4.35
C ASN A 62 8.48 -15.36 -3.06
N ASN A 63 7.73 -16.41 -2.73
CA ASN A 63 8.11 -17.41 -1.73
C ASN A 63 9.44 -18.12 -2.06
N GLY A 64 10.14 -17.71 -3.13
CA GLY A 64 11.46 -18.20 -3.49
C GLY A 64 12.55 -17.30 -2.91
N HIS A 65 13.15 -17.75 -1.80
CA HIS A 65 14.41 -17.29 -1.24
C HIS A 65 15.58 -17.40 -2.25
N THR A 66 15.57 -16.60 -3.32
CA THR A 66 16.77 -16.40 -4.12
C THR A 66 17.58 -15.29 -3.45
N LYS A 67 18.49 -15.72 -2.59
CA LYS A 67 19.48 -14.87 -1.90
C LYS A 67 20.38 -14.18 -2.93
N SER A 68 19.92 -13.11 -3.56
CA SER A 68 20.77 -12.23 -4.37
C SER A 68 21.56 -11.31 -3.43
N ARG A 69 22.60 -11.87 -2.80
CA ARG A 69 23.64 -11.09 -2.12
C ARG A 69 24.65 -10.65 -3.17
N HIS A 70 24.35 -9.57 -3.88
CA HIS A 70 25.38 -8.79 -4.56
C HIS A 70 25.34 -7.35 -4.06
N VAL A 71 26.03 -7.15 -2.93
CA VAL A 71 26.47 -5.83 -2.46
C VAL A 71 27.68 -5.46 -3.33
N GLY A 72 27.48 -4.57 -4.31
CA GLY A 72 28.58 -4.07 -5.13
C GLY A 72 28.14 -3.03 -6.17
N GLY A 73 28.48 -1.76 -5.90
CA GLY A 73 28.61 -0.70 -6.91
C GLY A 73 27.36 0.16 -7.19
N PRO A 74 27.32 1.45 -6.78
CA PRO A 74 26.21 2.36 -7.06
C PRO A 74 26.16 2.97 -8.48
N GLU A 75 27.04 2.63 -9.43
CA GLU A 75 27.14 3.36 -10.72
C GLU A 75 26.44 2.72 -11.94
N GLY A 76 25.52 1.75 -11.76
CA GLY A 76 24.89 1.03 -12.88
C GLY A 76 23.36 1.00 -12.94
N ARG A 77 22.63 1.79 -12.13
CA ARG A 77 21.17 1.60 -11.93
C ARG A 77 20.24 2.22 -12.98
N ASP A 78 20.72 3.07 -13.89
CA ASP A 78 19.83 3.80 -14.81
C ASP A 78 19.36 2.97 -16.03
N GLU A 79 20.11 1.96 -16.47
CA GLU A 79 19.74 1.17 -17.66
C GLU A 79 18.72 0.04 -17.38
N GLN A 80 18.49 -0.34 -16.12
CA GLN A 80 17.62 -1.47 -15.79
C GLN A 80 16.17 -1.11 -15.45
N ARG A 81 15.80 0.18 -15.46
CA ARG A 81 14.39 0.58 -15.39
C ARG A 81 13.74 0.56 -16.76
N GLU A 82 13.92 -0.51 -17.54
CA GLU A 82 13.02 -0.74 -18.67
C GLU A 82 11.59 -0.85 -18.13
N ALA A 83 10.75 0.15 -18.41
CA ALA A 83 9.37 0.19 -17.97
C ALA A 83 8.70 -1.15 -18.29
N GLU A 84 8.31 -1.91 -17.25
CA GLU A 84 7.56 -3.13 -17.45
C GLU A 84 6.18 -2.77 -17.99
N CYS A 85 6.04 -2.76 -19.32
CA CYS A 85 4.76 -2.64 -19.98
C CYS A 85 4.01 -3.97 -19.82
N SER A 86 3.47 -4.22 -18.63
CA SER A 86 2.68 -5.42 -18.35
C SER A 86 1.19 -5.12 -18.58
N GLY A 87 0.46 -6.09 -19.11
CA GLY A 87 -1.01 -6.06 -19.24
C GLY A 87 -1.62 -7.20 -18.44
N VAL A 88 -2.82 -7.01 -17.90
CA VAL A 88 -3.51 -8.03 -17.07
C VAL A 88 -4.56 -8.71 -17.90
N LEU A 89 -4.49 -10.04 -17.98
CA LEU A 89 -5.40 -10.88 -18.72
C LEU A 89 -6.36 -11.61 -17.79
N LEU A 90 -7.64 -11.57 -18.14
CA LEU A 90 -8.68 -12.43 -17.59
C LEU A 90 -9.15 -13.40 -18.67
N THR A 91 -9.21 -14.68 -18.35
CA THR A 91 -9.81 -15.72 -19.21
C THR A 91 -10.34 -16.86 -18.35
N THR A 92 -10.56 -18.05 -18.92
CA THR A 92 -11.12 -19.21 -18.25
C THR A 92 -10.11 -20.31 -17.99
N SER A 93 -10.46 -21.23 -17.08
CA SER A 93 -9.75 -22.49 -16.87
C SER A 93 -9.72 -23.37 -18.13
N PHE A 94 -10.64 -23.20 -19.07
CA PHE A 94 -10.60 -23.91 -20.35
C PHE A 94 -9.46 -23.41 -21.25
N VAL A 95 -9.24 -22.08 -21.25
CA VAL A 95 -8.21 -21.44 -22.10
C VAL A 95 -6.82 -21.64 -21.51
N PHE A 96 -6.68 -21.47 -20.18
CA PHE A 96 -5.46 -21.73 -19.43
C PHE A 96 -5.74 -22.67 -18.25
N PRO A 97 -5.76 -23.99 -18.48
CA PRO A 97 -6.01 -25.00 -17.43
C PRO A 97 -4.99 -24.98 -16.30
N ASN A 98 -3.76 -24.60 -16.59
CA ASN A 98 -2.66 -24.57 -15.62
C ASN A 98 -1.60 -23.54 -16.05
N ARG A 99 -0.65 -23.29 -15.14
CA ARG A 99 0.44 -22.33 -15.35
C ARG A 99 1.34 -22.71 -16.52
N ASP A 100 1.65 -23.99 -16.69
CA ASP A 100 2.60 -24.46 -17.68
C ASP A 100 2.10 -24.26 -19.12
N GLU A 101 0.79 -24.41 -19.34
CA GLU A 101 0.18 -24.14 -20.65
C GLU A 101 0.00 -22.65 -20.93
N ALA A 102 -0.23 -21.84 -19.89
CA ALA A 102 -0.19 -20.39 -20.02
C ALA A 102 1.25 -19.91 -20.31
N GLN A 103 2.25 -20.57 -19.74
CA GLN A 103 3.65 -20.28 -19.98
C GLN A 103 4.04 -20.64 -21.42
N GLY A 104 4.56 -19.67 -22.18
CA GLY A 104 4.90 -19.87 -23.59
C GLY A 104 3.73 -19.64 -24.55
N SER A 105 2.51 -19.48 -24.05
CA SER A 105 1.41 -18.95 -24.85
C SER A 105 1.63 -17.46 -25.16
N SER A 106 0.97 -17.00 -26.21
CA SER A 106 0.90 -15.59 -26.56
C SER A 106 -0.53 -15.21 -26.88
N VAL A 107 -0.84 -13.93 -26.71
CA VAL A 107 -2.14 -13.37 -27.09
C VAL A 107 -1.96 -12.40 -28.23
N THR A 108 -2.90 -12.41 -29.17
CA THR A 108 -2.90 -11.50 -30.31
C THR A 108 -4.08 -10.55 -30.21
N PHE A 109 -3.77 -9.26 -30.16
CA PHE A 109 -4.74 -8.17 -30.18
C PHE A 109 -4.92 -7.65 -31.61
N LEU A 110 -6.02 -6.93 -31.84
CA LEU A 110 -6.24 -6.12 -33.05
C LEU A 110 -6.19 -6.89 -34.38
N GLU A 111 -6.48 -8.20 -34.37
CA GLU A 111 -6.47 -9.04 -35.58
C GLU A 111 -7.55 -8.66 -36.60
N GLN A 112 -8.63 -8.02 -36.11
CA GLN A 112 -9.73 -7.56 -36.94
C GLN A 112 -9.96 -6.07 -36.73
N PRO A 113 -10.25 -5.32 -37.81
CA PRO A 113 -10.61 -3.92 -37.69
C PRO A 113 -11.87 -3.78 -36.84
N VAL A 114 -11.74 -3.08 -35.71
CA VAL A 114 -12.90 -2.64 -34.92
C VAL A 114 -13.35 -1.30 -35.48
N VAL A 115 -14.65 -1.19 -35.77
CA VAL A 115 -15.29 0.07 -36.17
C VAL A 115 -15.07 1.10 -35.06
N GLY A 116 -14.93 2.40 -35.37
CA GLY A 116 -15.10 3.46 -34.34
C GLY A 116 -13.87 4.21 -33.82
N THR A 117 -12.66 3.64 -33.82
CA THR A 117 -11.50 4.27 -33.11
C THR A 117 -10.33 4.65 -34.03
N SER A 118 -9.68 3.68 -34.66
CA SER A 118 -8.56 3.93 -35.59
C SER A 118 -8.94 3.71 -37.04
N ALA A 119 -9.86 2.78 -37.32
CA ALA A 119 -10.39 2.54 -38.66
C ALA A 119 -11.08 3.79 -39.23
N ARG A 120 -11.70 4.64 -38.37
CA ARG A 120 -12.27 5.94 -38.77
C ARG A 120 -11.24 6.89 -39.39
N HIS A 121 -9.96 6.73 -39.04
CA HIS A 121 -8.86 7.55 -39.56
C HIS A 121 -8.14 6.90 -40.76
N GLY A 122 -8.68 5.80 -41.30
CA GLY A 122 -8.10 5.09 -42.45
C GLY A 122 -6.72 4.48 -42.21
N ARG A 123 -6.27 4.39 -40.96
CA ARG A 123 -4.96 3.81 -40.63
C ARG A 123 -5.07 2.29 -40.59
N PRO A 124 -4.15 1.55 -41.24
CA PRO A 124 -4.08 0.11 -41.08
C PRO A 124 -3.84 -0.23 -39.61
N ILE A 125 -4.70 -1.07 -39.05
CA ILE A 125 -4.54 -1.60 -37.70
C ILE A 125 -3.72 -2.88 -37.83
N TRP A 126 -2.56 -2.90 -37.20
CA TRP A 126 -1.70 -4.08 -37.17
C TRP A 126 -2.05 -4.93 -35.97
N SER A 127 -2.10 -6.24 -36.18
CA SER A 127 -2.21 -7.18 -35.06
C SER A 127 -0.95 -7.07 -34.19
N VAL A 128 -1.15 -7.24 -32.88
CA VAL A 128 -0.06 -7.13 -31.90
C VAL A 128 -0.05 -8.41 -31.08
N GLN A 129 1.07 -9.12 -31.13
CA GLN A 129 1.29 -10.30 -30.33
C GLN A 129 2.04 -9.93 -29.04
N ALA A 130 1.50 -10.36 -27.91
CA ALA A 130 2.07 -10.17 -26.58
C ALA A 130 2.25 -11.55 -25.91
N PRO A 131 3.47 -11.93 -25.50
CA PRO A 131 3.66 -13.18 -24.79
C PRO A 131 3.03 -13.13 -23.40
N VAL A 132 2.46 -14.24 -22.95
CA VAL A 132 1.93 -14.41 -21.59
C VAL A 132 3.09 -14.67 -20.62
N CYS A 133 3.01 -14.08 -19.44
CA CYS A 133 4.02 -14.14 -18.37
C CYS A 133 3.41 -14.82 -17.13
N ALA A 134 3.06 -16.10 -17.28
CA ALA A 134 2.49 -16.90 -16.19
C ALA A 134 3.52 -17.18 -15.07
N ASP A 135 4.81 -17.02 -15.37
CA ASP A 135 5.91 -17.01 -14.41
C ASP A 135 5.79 -15.84 -13.41
N LYS A 136 5.26 -14.69 -13.84
CA LYS A 136 5.03 -13.53 -12.96
C LYS A 136 3.74 -13.66 -12.16
N VAL A 137 2.63 -13.91 -12.84
CA VAL A 137 1.30 -14.05 -12.21
C VAL A 137 0.53 -15.15 -12.91
N PHE A 138 0.10 -16.14 -12.14
CA PHE A 138 -0.90 -17.09 -12.57
C PHE A 138 -1.82 -17.39 -11.38
N TYR A 139 -3.06 -16.97 -11.48
CA TYR A 139 -4.11 -17.25 -10.53
C TYR A 139 -5.23 -18.01 -11.25
N GLN A 140 -5.74 -19.04 -10.62
CA GLN A 140 -6.79 -19.87 -11.15
C GLN A 140 -7.84 -20.08 -10.06
N HIS A 141 -9.08 -19.77 -10.40
CA HIS A 141 -10.23 -20.07 -9.59
C HIS A 141 -11.03 -21.18 -10.28
N VAL A 142 -11.42 -22.18 -9.51
CA VAL A 142 -12.13 -23.38 -9.96
C VAL A 142 -13.36 -23.51 -9.08
N ASN A 143 -14.54 -23.35 -9.67
CA ASN A 143 -15.80 -23.52 -8.95
C ASN A 143 -16.11 -25.02 -8.86
N ALA A 144 -16.20 -25.53 -7.62
CA ALA A 144 -16.20 -26.97 -7.36
C ALA A 144 -17.51 -27.69 -7.75
N ASN A 145 -18.58 -26.97 -8.05
CA ASN A 145 -19.92 -27.55 -8.11
C ASN A 145 -20.71 -27.14 -9.37
N LEU A 146 -20.31 -27.63 -10.54
CA LEU A 146 -21.31 -27.75 -11.60
C LEU A 146 -22.36 -28.77 -11.15
N PRO A 147 -23.66 -28.45 -11.24
CA PRO A 147 -24.69 -29.45 -11.00
C PRO A 147 -24.38 -30.60 -11.94
N LYS A 148 -24.14 -31.78 -11.37
CA LYS A 148 -24.03 -33.01 -12.15
C LYS A 148 -25.29 -33.08 -12.97
N LYS A 149 -25.21 -32.70 -14.25
CA LYS A 149 -26.33 -32.88 -15.17
C LYS A 149 -26.58 -34.37 -15.08
N HIS A 150 -27.74 -34.75 -14.54
CA HIS A 150 -28.24 -36.09 -14.71
C HIS A 150 -28.26 -36.26 -16.22
N ASN A 151 -27.24 -36.93 -16.76
CA ASN A 151 -27.19 -37.25 -18.18
C ASN A 151 -28.56 -37.87 -18.45
N PRO A 152 -29.44 -37.22 -19.23
CA PRO A 152 -30.72 -37.81 -19.56
C PRO A 152 -30.36 -39.15 -20.14
N GLN A 153 -30.77 -40.21 -19.42
CA GLN A 153 -30.35 -41.57 -19.71
C GLN A 153 -30.51 -41.76 -21.21
N PRO A 154 -29.44 -42.01 -21.98
CA PRO A 154 -29.52 -42.01 -23.42
C PRO A 154 -30.68 -42.93 -23.80
N PRO A 155 -31.61 -42.47 -24.67
CA PRO A 155 -32.78 -43.27 -25.02
C PRO A 155 -32.30 -44.65 -25.42
N PRO A 156 -32.96 -45.73 -24.95
CA PRO A 156 -32.51 -47.09 -25.17
C PRO A 156 -32.21 -47.28 -26.66
N PRO A 157 -31.05 -47.88 -26.99
CA PRO A 157 -30.61 -47.98 -28.37
C PRO A 157 -31.73 -48.62 -29.20
N PRO A 158 -32.10 -48.04 -30.35
CA PRO A 158 -33.11 -48.64 -31.21
C PRO A 158 -32.66 -50.05 -31.58
N PRO A 159 -33.58 -51.03 -31.63
CA PRO A 159 -33.23 -52.42 -31.87
C PRO A 159 -32.40 -52.53 -33.16
N ARG A 160 -31.19 -53.09 -33.03
CA ARG A 160 -30.20 -53.27 -34.11
C ARG A 160 -30.85 -53.90 -35.35
N GLY A 161 -31.19 -53.08 -36.33
CA GLY A 161 -31.45 -53.50 -37.70
C GLY A 161 -30.13 -53.64 -38.44
N MET A 162 -29.74 -54.86 -38.77
CA MET A 162 -28.63 -55.18 -39.67
C MET A 162 -28.88 -54.63 -41.09
N TYR A 163 -28.27 -53.52 -41.47
CA TYR A 163 -27.97 -53.12 -42.86
C TYR A 163 -26.95 -51.98 -42.76
N GLY A 164 -25.86 -51.85 -43.51
CA GLY A 164 -25.33 -52.52 -44.67
C GLY A 164 -24.17 -51.61 -45.10
N THR A 165 -22.99 -52.18 -45.30
CA THR A 165 -21.76 -51.53 -45.73
C THR A 165 -21.98 -50.66 -46.97
N HIS A 166 -21.68 -49.36 -46.90
CA HIS A 166 -21.45 -48.54 -48.08
C HIS A 166 -20.29 -47.57 -47.88
N ASP A 167 -19.50 -47.52 -48.93
CA ASP A 167 -18.14 -47.03 -49.03
C ASP A 167 -17.99 -45.50 -48.90
N ALA A 168 -16.99 -45.14 -48.08
CA ALA A 168 -15.93 -44.19 -48.36
C ALA A 168 -16.15 -43.19 -49.51
N GLU A 169 -16.64 -41.99 -49.19
CA GLU A 169 -16.34 -40.80 -49.98
C GLU A 169 -15.74 -39.69 -49.11
N SER A 170 -14.44 -39.49 -49.39
CA SER A 170 -13.59 -38.34 -49.12
C SER A 170 -14.33 -37.03 -48.90
N ARG A 171 -14.41 -36.58 -47.65
CA ARG A 171 -14.77 -35.19 -47.31
C ARG A 171 -13.57 -34.49 -46.70
N ASN A 172 -13.31 -33.31 -47.26
CA ASN A 172 -12.32 -32.32 -46.83
C ASN A 172 -12.41 -32.06 -45.31
N ASN A 173 -11.57 -32.74 -44.55
CA ASN A 173 -11.38 -32.44 -43.13
C ASN A 173 -10.49 -31.20 -43.03
N GLY A 174 -11.10 -30.10 -42.57
CA GLY A 174 -10.37 -28.93 -42.09
C GLY A 174 -9.44 -29.33 -40.93
N PRO A 175 -8.36 -28.57 -40.66
CA PRO A 175 -7.24 -29.02 -39.83
C PRO A 175 -7.51 -29.17 -38.33
N TYR A 176 -8.78 -29.23 -37.89
CA TYR A 176 -9.18 -29.44 -36.49
C TYR A 176 -10.46 -30.25 -36.36
N THR A 177 -10.74 -31.19 -37.27
CA THR A 177 -11.45 -32.38 -36.78
C THR A 177 -10.49 -33.01 -35.79
N PHE A 178 -10.87 -33.09 -34.51
CA PHE A 178 -10.20 -33.95 -33.53
C PHE A 178 -9.82 -35.20 -34.27
N ALA A 179 -8.51 -35.35 -34.52
CA ALA A 179 -8.04 -36.44 -35.33
C ALA A 179 -8.61 -37.68 -34.64
N ASP A 180 -9.27 -38.53 -35.42
CA ASP A 180 -9.58 -39.90 -35.06
C ASP A 180 -8.25 -40.63 -34.82
N SER A 181 -7.53 -40.23 -33.77
CA SER A 181 -6.61 -41.07 -33.07
C SER A 181 -7.49 -42.17 -32.52
N ASN A 182 -7.55 -43.24 -33.30
CA ASN A 182 -7.93 -44.61 -32.96
C ASN A 182 -7.09 -45.15 -31.79
N ILE A 183 -6.96 -44.36 -30.72
CA ILE A 183 -6.55 -44.81 -29.41
C ILE A 183 -7.84 -45.28 -28.77
N SER A 184 -8.12 -46.55 -29.04
CA SER A 184 -9.03 -47.40 -28.30
C SER A 184 -9.13 -46.98 -26.82
N SER A 185 -10.19 -46.25 -26.51
CA SER A 185 -10.95 -46.18 -25.27
C SER A 185 -10.38 -46.90 -24.04
N THR A 186 -9.41 -46.32 -23.34
CA THR A 186 -9.13 -46.73 -21.94
C THR A 186 -8.62 -45.61 -21.02
N PHE A 187 -8.81 -44.34 -21.38
CA PHE A 187 -8.64 -43.23 -20.44
C PHE A 187 -9.96 -42.48 -20.32
N GLY A 188 -10.87 -43.05 -19.53
CA GLY A 188 -12.12 -42.44 -19.10
C GLY A 188 -11.88 -41.32 -18.08
N TYR A 189 -11.03 -40.35 -18.42
CA TYR A 189 -11.14 -39.04 -17.82
C TYR A 189 -12.34 -38.38 -18.49
N GLU A 190 -13.54 -38.68 -17.97
CA GLU A 190 -14.58 -37.66 -17.97
C GLU A 190 -13.95 -36.49 -17.21
N GLU A 191 -13.28 -35.59 -17.95
CA GLU A 191 -12.92 -34.28 -17.44
C GLU A 191 -14.26 -33.65 -17.07
N ASP A 192 -14.66 -33.82 -15.80
CA ASP A 192 -15.73 -33.06 -15.16
C ASP A 192 -15.37 -31.59 -15.41
N GLY A 193 -15.90 -31.02 -16.49
CA GLY A 193 -15.34 -29.82 -17.06
C GLY A 193 -15.50 -28.69 -16.07
N VAL A 194 -14.40 -28.26 -15.45
CA VAL A 194 -14.48 -27.38 -14.30
C VAL A 194 -14.74 -25.95 -14.75
N LEU A 195 -15.86 -25.38 -14.29
CA LEU A 195 -16.15 -23.97 -14.47
C LEU A 195 -15.18 -23.13 -13.63
N GLY A 196 -14.38 -22.29 -14.28
CA GLY A 196 -13.35 -21.54 -13.59
C GLY A 196 -12.77 -20.41 -14.42
N PHE A 197 -12.17 -19.44 -13.75
CA PHE A 197 -11.49 -18.33 -14.40
C PHE A 197 -10.00 -18.33 -14.09
N THR A 198 -9.22 -17.74 -14.99
CA THR A 198 -7.78 -17.57 -14.82
C THR A 198 -7.41 -16.11 -15.01
N PHE A 199 -6.41 -15.69 -14.23
CA PHE A 199 -5.93 -14.33 -14.14
C PHE A 199 -4.41 -14.35 -14.25
N THR A 200 -3.87 -13.68 -15.25
CA THR A 200 -2.44 -13.70 -15.56
C THR A 200 -1.98 -12.37 -16.13
N VAL A 201 -0.70 -12.24 -16.45
CA VAL A 201 -0.09 -11.04 -17.02
C VAL A 201 0.49 -11.36 -18.39
N CYS A 202 0.53 -10.37 -19.28
CA CYS A 202 1.22 -10.44 -20.57
C CYS A 202 2.19 -9.26 -20.74
N ASN A 203 3.21 -9.45 -21.58
CA ASN A 203 4.18 -8.42 -21.90
C ASN A 203 3.73 -7.59 -23.11
N MET A 204 3.36 -6.35 -22.84
CA MET A 204 2.86 -5.36 -23.78
C MET A 204 3.97 -4.46 -24.37
N LYS A 205 5.26 -4.76 -24.15
CA LYS A 205 6.39 -4.00 -24.74
C LYS A 205 6.28 -3.89 -26.27
N SER A 206 5.73 -4.91 -26.93
CA SER A 206 5.46 -4.91 -28.38
C SER A 206 4.56 -3.75 -28.86
N LEU A 207 3.72 -3.19 -27.98
CA LEU A 207 2.87 -2.02 -28.32
C LEU A 207 3.62 -0.70 -28.32
N HIS A 208 4.71 -0.62 -27.55
CA HIS A 208 5.47 0.61 -27.34
C HIS A 208 6.67 0.74 -28.26
N CYS A 209 6.98 -0.29 -29.04
CA CYS A 209 8.02 -0.24 -30.06
C CYS A 209 7.33 0.02 -31.42
N PRO A 210 6.99 1.28 -31.76
CA PRO A 210 6.50 1.57 -33.10
C PRO A 210 7.63 1.15 -34.04
N ARG A 211 7.38 0.14 -34.88
CA ARG A 211 8.27 -0.31 -35.95
C ARG A 211 8.47 0.82 -36.98
N GLN A 212 9.10 1.93 -36.59
CA GLN A 212 9.51 3.00 -37.50
C GLN A 212 10.81 2.63 -38.23
N SER A 213 11.56 1.62 -37.80
CA SER A 213 12.84 1.26 -38.43
C SER A 213 12.71 0.39 -39.70
N ALA A 214 11.61 -0.33 -39.91
CA ALA A 214 11.54 -1.25 -41.06
C ALA A 214 11.15 -0.59 -42.39
N PHE A 215 10.50 0.58 -42.39
CA PHE A 215 9.97 1.18 -43.63
C PHE A 215 10.79 2.33 -44.23
N PHE A 216 11.80 2.87 -43.55
CA PHE A 216 12.64 3.94 -44.12
C PHE A 216 14.00 3.49 -44.69
N SER A 217 14.44 2.24 -44.51
CA SER A 217 15.70 1.76 -45.12
C SER A 217 15.62 1.33 -46.59
N ARG A 218 14.63 1.80 -47.36
CA ARG A 218 14.57 1.55 -48.81
C ARG A 218 14.34 2.83 -49.63
N ARG A 219 15.12 3.89 -49.38
CA ARG A 219 15.18 5.01 -50.33
C ARG A 219 16.42 5.92 -50.20
N SER A 220 17.64 5.38 -50.35
CA SER A 220 18.80 6.18 -50.80
C SER A 220 20.06 5.33 -51.01
N SER A 221 20.21 4.69 -52.19
CA SER A 221 21.52 4.38 -52.78
C SER A 221 21.38 3.79 -54.20
N LEU A 222 20.70 4.52 -55.08
CA LEU A 222 20.93 4.42 -56.53
C LEU A 222 21.74 5.65 -56.94
N ALA A 223 23.01 5.67 -56.57
CA ALA A 223 24.01 6.56 -57.16
C ALA A 223 25.37 5.88 -57.01
N GLY A 224 25.71 5.09 -58.02
CA GLY A 224 26.98 4.40 -58.09
C GLY A 224 28.14 5.38 -58.16
N LYS A 225 29.20 5.07 -57.41
CA LYS A 225 30.57 5.28 -57.89
C LYS A 225 31.38 4.01 -57.66
N PRO A 226 32.12 3.55 -58.69
CA PRO A 226 32.83 2.27 -58.66
C PRO A 226 34.17 2.37 -57.94
N GLN A 227 34.48 1.30 -57.22
CA GLN A 227 35.80 0.67 -57.05
C GLN A 227 37.02 1.58 -56.77
N ARG A 228 37.58 1.40 -55.57
CA ARG A 228 39.03 1.22 -55.43
C ARG A 228 39.31 0.04 -54.48
N PRO A 229 40.21 -0.90 -54.83
CA PRO A 229 40.44 -2.15 -54.09
C PRO A 229 41.36 -1.95 -52.86
N PRO A 230 41.49 -2.97 -52.00
CA PRO A 230 41.90 -2.83 -50.61
C PRO A 230 43.41 -2.91 -50.39
N PRO A 231 43.96 -2.23 -49.37
CA PRO A 231 45.22 -2.62 -48.77
C PRO A 231 44.96 -3.70 -47.72
N SER A 232 45.47 -4.88 -48.01
CA SER A 232 45.84 -5.95 -47.08
C SER A 232 46.73 -5.45 -45.94
N GLY A 233 46.42 -5.87 -44.71
CA GLY A 233 47.27 -5.67 -43.54
C GLY A 233 46.66 -6.35 -42.32
N ASP A 234 46.98 -7.64 -42.13
CA ASP A 234 46.77 -8.41 -40.90
C ASP A 234 47.84 -8.03 -39.82
N PRO A 235 48.02 -8.77 -38.70
CA PRO A 235 47.46 -8.41 -37.40
C PRO A 235 48.53 -8.38 -36.27
N PHE A 236 48.43 -7.47 -35.32
CA PHE A 236 49.12 -7.58 -34.02
C PHE A 236 48.20 -6.92 -32.99
N ASP A 237 47.45 -7.67 -32.18
CA ASP A 237 47.87 -8.58 -31.11
C ASP A 237 48.26 -7.82 -29.84
N SER A 238 47.50 -8.18 -28.80
CA SER A 238 47.86 -8.32 -27.40
C SER A 238 48.24 -7.12 -26.50
N PHE A 239 47.45 -7.04 -25.40
CA PHE A 239 47.89 -6.86 -24.00
C PHE A 239 48.44 -5.46 -23.62
N THR A 240 48.27 -4.91 -22.43
CA THR A 240 47.58 -5.21 -21.17
C THR A 240 47.70 -3.93 -20.33
N ASP A 241 47.01 -3.91 -19.19
CA ASP A 241 47.45 -3.24 -17.95
C ASP A 241 47.37 -1.72 -17.92
N PHE A 242 47.15 -1.06 -16.80
CA PHE A 242 46.62 -1.29 -15.46
C PHE A 242 46.85 0.08 -14.79
N GLN A 243 46.19 0.36 -13.67
CA GLN A 243 46.49 1.47 -12.75
C GLN A 243 46.07 2.88 -13.22
N SER A 244 45.65 3.79 -12.37
CA SER A 244 45.22 3.78 -10.97
C SER A 244 44.75 5.21 -10.69
N SER A 245 43.74 5.33 -9.83
CA SER A 245 43.63 6.36 -8.79
C SER A 245 43.74 7.85 -9.18
N ASN A 246 42.68 8.64 -8.93
CA ASN A 246 42.63 9.51 -7.75
C ASN A 246 41.43 10.49 -7.80
N ASN A 247 40.59 10.37 -6.77
CA ASN A 247 39.93 11.43 -6.00
C ASN A 247 39.50 12.72 -6.71
N SER A 248 38.20 12.86 -6.95
CA SER A 248 37.56 14.18 -7.06
C SER A 248 36.47 14.34 -5.97
N THR A 249 36.90 14.90 -4.85
CA THR A 249 36.09 15.35 -3.72
C THR A 249 35.35 16.65 -4.09
N PHE A 250 34.02 16.63 -3.93
CA PHE A 250 33.11 17.74 -3.60
C PHE A 250 33.19 19.06 -4.38
N GLN A 251 32.06 19.40 -5.02
CA GLN A 251 31.29 20.64 -4.70
C GLN A 251 29.93 20.59 -5.41
N ALA A 252 28.90 20.13 -4.69
CA ALA A 252 27.51 20.25 -5.13
C ALA A 252 27.02 21.66 -4.80
N LYS A 253 27.04 22.56 -5.80
CA LYS A 253 26.38 23.87 -5.71
C LYS A 253 24.88 23.67 -5.93
N SER A 254 24.12 23.87 -4.86
CA SER A 254 22.67 24.04 -4.87
C SER A 254 22.32 25.26 -5.73
N SER A 255 21.65 25.02 -6.86
CA SER A 255 21.16 26.06 -7.76
C SER A 255 19.66 26.24 -7.50
N GLU A 256 19.32 27.30 -6.76
CA GLU A 256 17.97 27.81 -6.56
C GLU A 256 17.31 28.12 -7.91
N ARG A 257 16.34 27.28 -8.31
CA ARG A 257 15.46 27.58 -9.44
C ARG A 257 14.37 28.55 -8.98
N VAL A 258 14.65 29.84 -9.17
CA VAL A 258 13.65 30.91 -9.10
C VAL A 258 12.70 30.78 -10.30
N TYR A 259 11.43 30.53 -10.01
CA TYR A 259 10.33 30.55 -10.98
C TYR A 259 10.08 31.99 -11.45
N SER A 260 10.10 32.22 -12.76
CA SER A 260 9.51 33.42 -13.37
C SER A 260 8.41 33.00 -14.35
N PRO A 261 7.16 33.48 -14.14
CA PRO A 261 6.04 33.23 -15.04
C PRO A 261 6.03 34.26 -16.18
N HIS A 262 5.10 34.08 -17.12
CA HIS A 262 4.79 34.92 -18.29
C HIS A 262 5.42 34.47 -19.62
N SER A 263 4.66 33.68 -20.36
CA SER A 263 4.48 33.96 -21.79
C SER A 263 3.06 33.60 -22.23
N SER A 264 2.40 34.65 -22.69
CA SER A 264 1.07 34.82 -23.24
C SER A 264 0.70 33.87 -24.39
N ILE A 265 -0.48 33.27 -24.23
CA ILE A 265 -1.64 33.30 -25.14
C ILE A 265 -1.31 33.71 -26.59
N SER A 266 -1.38 32.75 -27.52
CA SER A 266 -1.67 33.02 -28.93
C SER A 266 -2.86 32.16 -29.34
N GLU A 267 -3.95 32.85 -29.61
CA GLU A 267 -5.23 32.37 -30.11
C GLU A 267 -5.08 31.82 -31.54
N MET A 268 -5.67 30.65 -31.82
CA MET A 268 -6.18 30.30 -33.15
C MET A 268 -7.47 29.49 -33.04
N SER A 269 -8.57 30.23 -33.17
CA SER A 269 -9.86 29.97 -33.85
C SER A 269 -10.17 28.52 -34.29
N VAL A 270 -11.12 27.85 -33.62
CA VAL A 270 -12.53 27.59 -34.02
C VAL A 270 -12.73 26.82 -35.33
N CYS A 271 -13.13 25.55 -35.21
CA CYS A 271 -14.21 24.97 -36.02
C CYS A 271 -14.86 23.79 -35.28
N GLY A 272 -16.17 23.88 -35.06
CA GLY A 272 -16.94 23.06 -34.13
C GLY A 272 -17.25 21.64 -34.64
N SER A 273 -17.31 20.70 -33.70
CA SER A 273 -18.22 19.56 -33.77
C SER A 273 -18.56 19.13 -32.36
N PHE A 274 -19.85 19.21 -32.06
CA PHE A 274 -20.50 18.74 -30.85
C PHE A 274 -20.19 17.26 -30.60
N GLY A 275 -19.79 16.96 -29.38
CA GLY A 275 -19.58 15.60 -28.89
C GLY A 275 -18.96 15.71 -27.51
N GLY A 276 -19.80 15.60 -26.48
CA GLY A 276 -19.42 15.74 -25.08
C GLY A 276 -18.29 14.79 -24.72
N ASN A 277 -17.07 15.30 -24.74
CA ASN A 277 -15.88 14.58 -24.30
C ASN A 277 -15.72 14.86 -22.81
N ALA A 278 -16.28 13.95 -22.01
CA ALA A 278 -16.05 13.86 -20.58
C ALA A 278 -14.55 13.70 -20.27
N ASN A 279 -14.19 14.07 -19.04
CA ASN A 279 -13.01 14.84 -18.71
C ASN A 279 -11.72 14.02 -18.52
N TRP A 280 -11.46 13.00 -19.36
CA TRP A 280 -10.18 12.24 -19.34
C TRP A 280 -8.98 13.04 -19.87
N ARG A 281 -9.17 14.33 -20.23
CA ARG A 281 -8.12 15.20 -20.81
C ARG A 281 -7.10 15.71 -19.80
N SER A 282 -7.22 15.42 -18.50
CA SER A 282 -6.26 15.93 -17.49
C SER A 282 -4.95 15.15 -17.37
N LEU A 283 -4.79 14.01 -18.06
CA LEU A 283 -3.48 13.33 -18.21
C LEU A 283 -2.76 13.80 -19.49
N LYS A 284 -2.65 15.11 -19.68
CA LYS A 284 -2.16 15.76 -20.91
C LYS A 284 -0.64 15.72 -21.10
N GLY A 285 0.12 15.23 -20.13
CA GLY A 285 1.58 15.17 -20.20
C GLY A 285 2.06 13.77 -20.55
N ILE A 286 2.46 13.58 -21.81
CA ILE A 286 3.41 12.54 -22.25
C ILE A 286 2.80 11.13 -22.44
N SER A 287 3.16 10.53 -23.58
CA SER A 287 3.08 9.11 -23.98
C SER A 287 1.80 8.60 -24.68
N SER A 288 2.00 8.34 -25.98
CA SER A 288 1.25 7.51 -26.92
C SER A 288 0.06 6.76 -26.33
N ARG A 289 -1.16 7.14 -26.73
CA ARG A 289 -2.37 6.34 -26.50
C ARG A 289 -2.10 4.93 -27.00
N SER A 290 -1.96 3.97 -26.07
CA SER A 290 -2.04 2.55 -26.41
C SER A 290 -3.26 2.38 -27.32
N PRO A 291 -3.12 1.71 -28.48
CA PRO A 291 -4.27 1.50 -29.37
C PRO A 291 -5.33 0.61 -28.72
N ILE A 292 -4.98 -0.08 -27.64
CA ILE A 292 -5.84 -0.98 -26.89
C ILE A 292 -6.21 -0.30 -25.57
N ARG A 293 -7.51 -0.10 -25.37
CA ARG A 293 -8.10 0.29 -24.09
C ARG A 293 -8.53 -0.98 -23.36
N PRO A 294 -8.06 -1.22 -22.12
CA PRO A 294 -8.53 -2.34 -21.31
C PRO A 294 -10.04 -2.26 -21.07
N LEU A 295 -10.68 -3.41 -20.89
CA LEU A 295 -12.06 -3.51 -20.39
C LEU A 295 -11.99 -3.58 -18.85
N PRO A 296 -12.23 -2.46 -18.14
CA PRO A 296 -12.07 -2.45 -16.68
C PRO A 296 -13.09 -3.38 -16.03
N LEU A 297 -12.68 -4.06 -14.95
CA LEU A 297 -13.64 -4.76 -14.11
C LEU A 297 -14.53 -3.73 -13.39
N PRO A 298 -15.86 -3.92 -13.36
CA PRO A 298 -16.77 -3.09 -12.60
C PRO A 298 -16.47 -3.21 -11.11
N LEU A 299 -16.31 -2.06 -10.42
CA LEU A 299 -16.11 -2.03 -8.97
C LEU A 299 -17.43 -1.89 -8.21
N LEU A 300 -18.42 -1.17 -8.75
CA LEU A 300 -19.74 -1.01 -8.11
C LEU A 300 -20.63 -2.20 -8.44
N LEU A 301 -20.42 -3.31 -7.74
CA LEU A 301 -21.10 -4.58 -8.02
C LEU A 301 -22.61 -4.47 -7.78
N SER A 302 -23.04 -3.63 -6.84
CA SER A 302 -24.45 -3.30 -6.60
C SER A 302 -25.15 -2.61 -7.79
N ASN A 303 -24.39 -1.95 -8.67
CA ASN A 303 -24.94 -1.29 -9.86
C ASN A 303 -25.12 -2.23 -11.05
N LEU A 304 -24.55 -3.44 -11.01
CA LEU A 304 -24.75 -4.41 -12.07
C LEU A 304 -26.15 -5.01 -11.95
N PRO A 305 -26.96 -5.00 -13.04
CA PRO A 305 -28.28 -5.58 -12.99
C PRO A 305 -28.16 -7.09 -12.71
N PRO A 306 -29.01 -7.65 -11.84
CA PRO A 306 -29.01 -9.09 -11.59
C PRO A 306 -29.45 -9.82 -12.85
N VAL A 307 -28.68 -10.82 -13.26
CA VAL A 307 -29.00 -11.68 -14.41
C VAL A 307 -30.22 -12.53 -14.10
N ARG A 308 -31.17 -12.58 -15.04
CA ARG A 308 -32.41 -13.35 -14.95
C ARG A 308 -32.53 -14.32 -16.12
N VAL A 309 -33.29 -15.39 -15.91
CA VAL A 309 -33.67 -16.30 -16.99
C VAL A 309 -34.47 -15.53 -18.05
N GLY A 310 -34.12 -15.72 -19.32
CA GLY A 310 -34.69 -14.99 -20.44
C GLY A 310 -33.97 -13.69 -20.80
N ASP A 311 -33.02 -13.22 -19.98
CA ASP A 311 -32.19 -12.08 -20.33
C ASP A 311 -31.37 -12.38 -21.58
N THR A 312 -31.14 -11.35 -22.38
CA THR A 312 -30.40 -11.44 -23.64
C THR A 312 -29.03 -10.80 -23.46
N HIS A 313 -27.99 -11.53 -23.79
CA HIS A 313 -26.60 -11.09 -23.63
C HIS A 313 -25.86 -11.11 -24.96
N LEU A 314 -24.89 -10.20 -25.11
CA LEU A 314 -23.94 -10.16 -26.19
C LEU A 314 -22.62 -10.79 -25.74
N ILE A 315 -22.21 -11.87 -26.40
CA ILE A 315 -20.90 -12.50 -26.21
C ILE A 315 -19.98 -12.06 -27.33
N VAL A 316 -18.76 -11.62 -26.99
CA VAL A 316 -17.72 -11.31 -27.97
C VAL A 316 -16.58 -12.30 -27.78
N ALA A 317 -16.46 -13.29 -28.66
CA ALA A 317 -15.44 -14.35 -28.51
C ALA A 317 -14.88 -14.76 -29.87
N HIS A 318 -13.71 -15.40 -29.88
CA HIS A 318 -13.21 -16.07 -31.07
C HIS A 318 -14.00 -17.37 -31.31
N ILE A 319 -14.23 -17.72 -32.56
CA ILE A 319 -14.81 -19.01 -32.95
C ILE A 319 -13.69 -19.87 -33.50
N ASN A 320 -13.61 -21.12 -33.04
CA ASN A 320 -12.57 -22.07 -33.41
C ASN A 320 -11.16 -21.49 -33.26
N GLY A 321 -10.98 -20.58 -32.29
CA GLY A 321 -9.72 -19.87 -32.06
C GLY A 321 -9.20 -19.09 -33.27
N LYS A 322 -10.07 -18.57 -34.14
CA LYS A 322 -9.68 -17.84 -35.37
C LYS A 322 -10.32 -16.46 -35.48
N GLU A 323 -11.63 -16.39 -35.69
CA GLU A 323 -12.33 -15.14 -35.99
C GLU A 323 -13.14 -14.68 -34.78
N ARG A 324 -12.98 -13.41 -34.38
CA ARG A 324 -13.81 -12.80 -33.34
C ARG A 324 -15.21 -12.58 -33.89
N ARG A 325 -16.22 -13.10 -33.19
CA ARG A 325 -17.64 -12.89 -33.51
C ARG A 325 -18.38 -12.33 -32.31
N SER A 326 -19.47 -11.63 -32.61
CA SER A 326 -20.40 -11.09 -31.63
C SER A 326 -21.70 -11.88 -31.75
N VAL A 327 -22.12 -12.54 -30.68
CA VAL A 327 -23.28 -13.45 -30.69
C VAL A 327 -24.24 -13.08 -29.59
N VAL A 328 -25.52 -13.03 -29.94
CA VAL A 328 -26.60 -12.73 -29.02
C VAL A 328 -27.25 -14.02 -28.55
N VAL A 329 -27.17 -14.25 -27.24
CA VAL A 329 -27.64 -15.47 -26.57
C VAL A 329 -28.70 -15.13 -25.54
N VAL A 330 -29.48 -16.14 -25.16
CA VAL A 330 -30.53 -16.02 -24.13
C VAL A 330 -30.13 -16.87 -22.93
N VAL A 331 -30.28 -16.30 -21.74
CA VAL A 331 -30.01 -17.00 -20.49
C VAL A 331 -31.07 -18.07 -20.25
N LYS A 332 -30.63 -19.33 -20.13
CA LYS A 332 -31.47 -20.51 -19.92
C LYS A 332 -31.72 -20.77 -18.43
N SER A 333 -30.66 -20.72 -17.62
CA SER A 333 -30.73 -20.87 -16.18
C SER A 333 -29.71 -19.95 -15.52
N VAL A 334 -29.98 -19.59 -14.26
CA VAL A 334 -29.14 -18.70 -13.46
C VAL A 334 -28.86 -19.38 -12.13
N GLU A 335 -27.59 -19.43 -11.78
CA GLU A 335 -27.07 -19.86 -10.49
C GLU A 335 -26.48 -18.65 -9.74
N SER A 336 -25.92 -18.86 -8.55
CA SER A 336 -25.40 -17.75 -7.73
C SER A 336 -24.21 -17.00 -8.35
N GLU A 337 -23.36 -17.71 -9.11
CA GLU A 337 -22.09 -17.17 -9.62
C GLU A 337 -21.94 -17.30 -11.14
N TYR A 338 -22.91 -17.93 -11.80
CA TYR A 338 -22.90 -18.11 -13.24
C TYR A 338 -24.30 -18.30 -13.81
N CYS A 339 -24.41 -18.27 -15.13
CA CYS A 339 -25.60 -18.65 -15.86
C CYS A 339 -25.29 -19.66 -16.98
N GLU A 340 -26.29 -20.44 -17.39
CA GLU A 340 -26.23 -21.28 -18.60
C GLU A 340 -26.96 -20.56 -19.75
N TYR A 341 -26.44 -20.69 -20.97
CA TYR A 341 -27.06 -20.13 -22.17
C TYR A 341 -27.82 -21.18 -22.97
N ASP A 342 -28.92 -20.75 -23.59
CA ASP A 342 -29.65 -21.56 -24.56
C ASP A 342 -28.95 -21.48 -25.93
N PHE A 343 -28.06 -22.44 -26.19
CA PHE A 343 -27.34 -22.54 -27.46
C PHE A 343 -28.05 -23.51 -28.40
N PHE A 344 -28.60 -22.97 -29.48
CA PHE A 344 -29.33 -23.74 -30.48
C PHE A 344 -28.45 -24.26 -31.63
N ASP A 345 -27.24 -23.72 -31.80
CA ASP A 345 -26.44 -23.97 -33.00
C ASP A 345 -25.17 -24.76 -32.67
N LEU A 346 -25.25 -26.07 -32.85
CA LEU A 346 -24.14 -27.03 -32.65
C LEU A 346 -22.98 -26.79 -33.62
N GLU A 347 -23.19 -26.07 -34.73
CA GLU A 347 -22.11 -25.79 -35.69
C GLU A 347 -21.07 -24.79 -35.14
N TRP A 348 -21.38 -24.15 -34.02
CA TRP A 348 -20.56 -23.09 -33.45
C TRP A 348 -19.92 -23.61 -32.17
N GLU A 349 -18.75 -24.22 -32.32
CA GLU A 349 -17.87 -24.51 -31.20
C GLU A 349 -17.22 -23.18 -30.75
N TYR A 350 -17.89 -22.51 -29.81
CA TYR A 350 -17.39 -21.25 -29.29
C TYR A 350 -16.15 -21.48 -28.44
N SER A 351 -15.13 -20.68 -28.71
CA SER A 351 -13.96 -20.69 -27.85
C SER A 351 -14.26 -19.92 -26.57
N SER A 352 -13.76 -20.45 -25.45
CA SER A 352 -13.95 -19.92 -24.10
C SER A 352 -13.23 -18.57 -23.91
N GLY A 353 -13.58 -17.81 -22.86
CA GLY A 353 -12.85 -16.64 -22.37
C GLY A 353 -13.24 -15.28 -22.95
N GLY A 354 -14.28 -15.20 -23.80
CA GLY A 354 -14.78 -13.92 -24.32
C GLY A 354 -15.65 -13.15 -23.31
N PRO A 355 -15.69 -11.80 -23.34
CA PRO A 355 -16.56 -11.03 -22.45
C PRO A 355 -18.04 -11.16 -22.84
N ILE A 356 -18.88 -11.01 -21.83
CA ILE A 356 -20.33 -11.03 -21.91
C ILE A 356 -20.85 -9.67 -21.47
N PHE A 357 -21.74 -9.10 -22.28
CA PHE A 357 -22.40 -7.82 -22.00
C PHE A 357 -23.91 -7.99 -21.96
N ASP A 358 -24.58 -7.21 -21.10
CA ASP A 358 -26.03 -7.05 -21.20
C ASP A 358 -26.42 -6.12 -22.35
N MET A 359 -27.72 -5.92 -22.57
CA MET A 359 -28.23 -5.04 -23.63
C MET A 359 -27.98 -3.55 -23.38
N GLN A 360 -27.54 -3.19 -22.18
CA GLN A 360 -27.16 -1.84 -21.78
C GLN A 360 -25.67 -1.59 -22.03
N GLY A 361 -24.87 -2.63 -22.29
CA GLY A 361 -23.44 -2.57 -22.52
C GLY A 361 -22.60 -2.76 -21.25
N ASN A 362 -23.21 -3.20 -20.14
CA ASN A 362 -22.49 -3.48 -18.90
C ASN A 362 -21.75 -4.81 -19.03
N PHE A 363 -20.52 -4.87 -18.50
CA PHE A 363 -19.72 -6.08 -18.50
C PHE A 363 -20.14 -7.03 -17.35
N ILE A 364 -20.93 -8.05 -17.69
CA ILE A 364 -21.62 -8.91 -16.72
C ILE A 364 -20.89 -10.22 -16.43
N GLY A 365 -20.02 -10.69 -17.31
CA GLY A 365 -19.27 -11.93 -17.07
C GLY A 365 -18.33 -12.35 -18.19
N ILE A 366 -17.71 -13.51 -18.04
CA ILE A 366 -16.88 -14.16 -19.07
C ILE A 366 -17.53 -15.46 -19.53
N GLN A 367 -17.47 -15.74 -20.83
CA GLN A 367 -18.02 -16.97 -21.40
C GLN A 367 -17.07 -18.14 -21.13
N HIS A 368 -17.65 -19.26 -20.71
CA HIS A 368 -16.93 -20.50 -20.45
C HIS A 368 -17.60 -21.67 -21.16
N GLN A 369 -16.84 -22.38 -22.00
CA GLN A 369 -17.31 -23.57 -22.69
C GLN A 369 -16.98 -24.83 -21.89
N VAL A 370 -17.99 -25.64 -21.59
CA VAL A 370 -17.84 -26.96 -20.97
C VAL A 370 -18.60 -27.99 -21.80
N GLY A 371 -17.88 -28.83 -22.53
CA GLY A 371 -18.46 -29.75 -23.51
C GLY A 371 -19.30 -28.99 -24.54
N PHE A 372 -20.58 -29.35 -24.67
CA PHE A 372 -21.54 -28.67 -25.56
C PHE A 372 -22.34 -27.55 -24.88
N SER A 373 -22.06 -27.26 -23.61
CA SER A 373 -22.76 -26.22 -22.86
C SER A 373 -21.89 -24.97 -22.75
N ALA A 374 -22.52 -23.81 -22.88
CA ALA A 374 -21.86 -22.53 -22.65
C ALA A 374 -22.44 -21.86 -21.41
N TYR A 375 -21.52 -21.39 -20.58
CA TYR A 375 -21.79 -20.73 -19.32
C TYR A 375 -21.28 -19.30 -19.34
N GLY A 376 -21.84 -18.46 -18.50
CA GLY A 376 -21.31 -17.12 -18.21
C GLY A 376 -20.95 -17.01 -16.74
N ILE A 377 -19.67 -16.87 -16.41
CA ILE A 377 -19.21 -16.65 -15.03
C ILE A 377 -19.36 -15.17 -14.72
N PHE A 378 -20.08 -14.83 -13.66
CA PHE A 378 -20.40 -13.44 -13.35
C PHE A 378 -19.18 -12.62 -12.92
N THR A 379 -19.08 -11.39 -13.42
CA THR A 379 -18.01 -10.48 -13.04
C THR A 379 -18.06 -10.13 -11.55
N THR A 380 -19.24 -10.12 -10.94
CA THR A 380 -19.40 -9.92 -9.49
C THR A 380 -18.68 -11.00 -8.68
N ALA A 381 -18.78 -12.27 -9.10
CA ALA A 381 -18.09 -13.38 -8.47
C ALA A 381 -16.56 -13.26 -8.65
N ILE A 382 -16.13 -12.95 -9.89
CA ILE A 382 -14.72 -12.76 -10.23
C ILE A 382 -14.08 -11.63 -9.40
N VAL A 383 -14.72 -10.46 -9.33
CA VAL A 383 -14.17 -9.30 -8.61
C VAL A 383 -14.11 -9.58 -7.10
N ARG A 384 -15.14 -10.21 -6.52
CA ARG A 384 -15.15 -10.59 -5.09
C ARG A 384 -14.03 -11.59 -4.77
N ASP A 385 -13.82 -12.56 -5.65
CA ASP A 385 -12.78 -13.56 -5.47
C ASP A 385 -11.37 -12.96 -5.64
N LEU A 386 -11.15 -12.13 -6.67
CA LEU A 386 -9.90 -11.38 -6.84
C LEU A 386 -9.63 -10.42 -5.66
N PHE A 387 -10.67 -9.81 -5.09
CA PHE A 387 -10.54 -8.95 -3.91
C PHE A 387 -10.13 -9.76 -2.68
N LYS A 388 -10.86 -10.84 -2.36
CA LYS A 388 -10.58 -11.72 -1.22
C LYS A 388 -9.23 -12.44 -1.31
N SER A 389 -8.78 -12.73 -2.53
CA SER A 389 -7.48 -13.38 -2.79
C SER A 389 -6.31 -12.39 -2.92
N MET A 390 -6.53 -11.09 -2.65
CA MET A 390 -5.51 -10.04 -2.78
C MET A 390 -4.90 -9.96 -4.18
N ARG A 391 -5.70 -10.16 -5.23
CA ARG A 391 -5.26 -10.09 -6.64
C ARG A 391 -5.84 -8.91 -7.39
N LEU A 392 -6.92 -8.31 -6.91
CA LEU A 392 -7.59 -7.19 -7.58
C LEU A 392 -6.66 -5.99 -7.82
N GLY A 393 -5.76 -5.70 -6.87
CA GLY A 393 -4.81 -4.57 -6.97
C GLY A 393 -3.85 -4.64 -8.16
N ILE A 394 -3.61 -5.84 -8.71
CA ILE A 394 -2.79 -6.02 -9.92
C ILE A 394 -3.44 -5.32 -11.13
N CYS A 395 -4.77 -5.23 -11.16
CA CYS A 395 -5.52 -4.62 -12.26
C CYS A 395 -5.36 -3.10 -12.34
N ARG A 396 -5.14 -2.44 -11.18
CA ARG A 396 -5.15 -0.97 -11.03
C ARG A 396 -6.33 -0.31 -11.72
N ILE A 397 -7.53 -0.76 -11.36
CA ILE A 397 -8.76 -0.26 -11.95
C ILE A 397 -8.87 1.24 -11.61
N PRO A 398 -9.17 2.12 -12.59
CA PRO A 398 -9.30 3.55 -12.35
C PRO A 398 -10.41 3.86 -11.34
N ILE A 399 -10.12 4.75 -10.40
CA ILE A 399 -11.05 5.26 -9.40
C ILE A 399 -11.02 6.78 -9.50
N GLY A 400 -12.20 7.41 -9.52
CA GLY A 400 -12.33 8.85 -9.59
C GLY A 400 -12.15 9.48 -8.21
N ASP A 401 -11.21 10.41 -8.10
CA ASP A 401 -11.07 11.19 -6.88
C ASP A 401 -12.22 12.20 -6.76
N THR A 402 -12.99 12.10 -5.68
CA THR A 402 -13.86 13.18 -5.22
C THR A 402 -12.94 14.24 -4.61
N SER A 403 -12.50 15.21 -5.41
CA SER A 403 -11.76 16.35 -4.86
C SER A 403 -12.67 17.08 -3.86
N ASN A 404 -12.47 16.83 -2.57
CA ASN A 404 -13.19 17.47 -1.47
C ASN A 404 -13.09 19.00 -1.50
N ASP A 405 -12.17 19.57 -2.29
CA ASP A 405 -12.00 21.01 -2.53
C ASP A 405 -13.30 21.77 -2.88
N MET A 406 -14.31 21.09 -3.44
CA MET A 406 -15.59 21.74 -3.73
C MET A 406 -16.44 22.02 -2.48
N ALA A 407 -16.31 21.22 -1.41
CA ALA A 407 -17.08 21.44 -0.19
C ALA A 407 -16.60 22.68 0.58
N GLU A 408 -15.29 22.87 0.72
CA GLU A 408 -14.73 24.01 1.46
C GLU A 408 -14.92 25.36 0.75
N ARG A 409 -14.92 25.39 -0.60
CA ARG A 409 -15.13 26.63 -1.35
C ARG A 409 -16.57 27.16 -1.28
N SER A 410 -17.56 26.33 -0.93
CA SER A 410 -18.95 26.80 -0.86
C SER A 410 -19.24 27.65 0.39
N VAL A 411 -18.52 27.43 1.49
CA VAL A 411 -18.80 28.12 2.77
C VAL A 411 -18.33 29.58 2.79
N HIS A 412 -17.35 29.95 1.96
CA HIS A 412 -16.78 31.31 1.96
C HIS A 412 -17.39 32.27 0.91
N SER A 413 -18.43 31.84 0.19
CA SER A 413 -19.18 32.72 -0.74
C SER A 413 -20.52 33.19 -0.13
N GLY A 414 -20.56 33.43 1.17
CA GLY A 414 -21.71 33.97 1.91
C GLY A 414 -21.56 35.46 2.17
N THR A 415 -21.66 36.26 1.12
CA THR A 415 -21.82 37.73 1.19
C THR A 415 -23.19 38.07 1.79
N GLY A 416 -23.22 38.81 2.90
CA GLY A 416 -24.34 39.68 3.33
C GLY A 416 -25.71 39.03 3.54
N GLU A 417 -25.97 38.61 4.77
CA GLU A 417 -27.22 37.99 5.24
C GLU A 417 -28.44 38.94 5.30
N ASP A 418 -28.30 40.22 4.91
CA ASP A 418 -29.37 41.24 5.11
C ASP A 418 -30.17 41.63 3.85
N ALA A 419 -29.94 41.03 2.68
CA ALA A 419 -30.67 41.42 1.46
C ALA A 419 -31.77 40.46 0.99
N LEU A 420 -31.96 39.28 1.61
CA LEU A 420 -32.94 38.29 1.14
C LEU A 420 -34.06 37.92 2.11
N SER A 421 -34.11 38.52 3.30
CA SER A 421 -35.20 38.29 4.27
C SER A 421 -36.43 39.21 4.08
N GLN A 422 -36.51 40.01 3.01
CA GLN A 422 -37.67 40.89 2.77
C GLN A 422 -38.53 40.61 1.51
N LEU A 423 -38.37 39.50 0.79
CA LEU A 423 -39.16 39.34 -0.46
C LEU A 423 -40.08 38.12 -0.62
N PHE A 424 -40.44 37.40 0.44
CA PHE A 424 -41.42 36.31 0.31
C PHE A 424 -42.50 36.31 1.41
N ARG A 425 -43.36 37.34 1.41
CA ARG A 425 -44.75 37.15 1.85
C ARG A 425 -45.54 36.60 0.66
N VAL A 426 -45.65 35.29 0.59
CA VAL A 426 -46.40 34.56 -0.45
C VAL A 426 -47.88 34.54 -0.06
N GLU A 427 -48.63 35.54 -0.50
CA GLU A 427 -50.09 35.44 -0.68
C GLU A 427 -50.37 35.69 -2.18
N GLY A 428 -50.37 34.60 -2.96
CA GLY A 428 -50.69 34.64 -4.39
C GLY A 428 -49.86 33.62 -5.17
N GLY A 429 -50.50 32.53 -5.63
CA GLY A 429 -49.89 31.33 -6.21
C GLY A 429 -49.18 31.48 -7.56
N HIS A 430 -48.24 32.41 -7.67
CA HIS A 430 -47.42 32.60 -8.85
C HIS A 430 -45.96 32.84 -8.44
N SER A 431 -45.01 32.17 -9.10
CA SER A 431 -43.58 32.36 -8.87
C SER A 431 -42.95 32.92 -10.14
N ASN A 432 -42.19 34.01 -9.99
CA ASN A 432 -41.50 34.66 -11.10
C ASN A 432 -40.23 33.89 -11.43
N LEU A 433 -40.15 33.35 -12.66
CA LEU A 433 -38.96 32.70 -13.17
C LEU A 433 -38.20 33.69 -14.07
N ASN A 434 -37.00 34.07 -13.65
CA ASN A 434 -36.15 34.95 -14.43
C ASN A 434 -35.44 34.15 -15.53
N VAL A 435 -35.91 34.27 -16.77
CA VAL A 435 -35.37 33.59 -17.95
C VAL A 435 -34.68 34.56 -18.90
N GLY A 436 -33.82 35.45 -18.38
CA GLY A 436 -32.85 36.24 -19.16
C GLY A 436 -33.39 37.20 -20.23
N ALA A 437 -34.70 37.20 -20.48
CA ALA A 437 -35.39 38.01 -21.49
C ALA A 437 -36.69 38.63 -20.93
N GLY A 438 -36.78 38.77 -19.60
CA GLY A 438 -37.96 39.25 -18.88
C GLY A 438 -38.54 38.18 -17.95
N ASP A 439 -39.07 38.63 -16.82
CA ASP A 439 -39.70 37.77 -15.82
C ASP A 439 -41.00 37.19 -16.39
N GLN A 440 -41.04 35.87 -16.54
CA GLN A 440 -42.29 35.18 -16.87
C GLN A 440 -42.91 34.62 -15.61
N ILE A 441 -44.19 34.96 -15.42
CA ILE A 441 -45.04 34.44 -14.36
C ILE A 441 -45.46 33.03 -14.76
N ILE A 442 -44.92 32.01 -14.10
CA ILE A 442 -45.28 30.62 -14.38
C ILE A 442 -46.16 30.11 -13.23
N PRO A 443 -47.27 29.41 -13.51
CA PRO A 443 -48.05 28.72 -12.48
C PRO A 443 -47.17 27.78 -11.65
N PHE A 444 -47.39 27.76 -10.34
CA PHE A 444 -46.55 27.01 -9.40
C PHE A 444 -46.47 25.51 -9.72
N GLU A 445 -47.52 24.92 -10.26
CA GLU A 445 -47.54 23.51 -10.67
C GLU A 445 -46.55 23.21 -11.81
N ASP A 446 -46.38 24.15 -12.75
CA ASP A 446 -45.43 23.98 -13.86
C ASP A 446 -43.99 24.20 -13.42
N PHE A 447 -43.77 25.06 -12.42
CA PHE A 447 -42.47 25.18 -11.74
C PHE A 447 -42.09 23.85 -11.06
N GLN A 448 -43.02 23.20 -10.35
CA GLN A 448 -42.79 21.88 -9.77
C GLN A 448 -42.45 20.81 -10.82
N ARG A 449 -43.12 20.82 -11.99
CA ARG A 449 -42.81 19.88 -13.08
C ARG A 449 -41.43 20.09 -13.69
N LEU A 450 -41.00 21.35 -13.82
CA LEU A 450 -39.64 21.68 -14.26
C LEU A 450 -38.61 21.18 -13.25
N HIS A 451 -38.88 21.38 -11.96
CA HIS A 451 -37.99 20.90 -10.91
C HIS A 451 -37.91 19.37 -10.86
N LEU A 452 -39.02 18.66 -11.09
CA LEU A 452 -39.04 17.19 -11.17
C LEU A 452 -38.22 16.67 -12.36
N ARG A 453 -38.26 17.37 -13.50
CA ARG A 453 -37.43 17.03 -14.67
C ARG A 453 -35.94 17.26 -14.39
N ASP A 454 -35.58 18.27 -13.61
CA ASP A 454 -34.20 18.48 -13.21
C ASP A 454 -33.72 17.48 -12.16
N THR A 455 -34.60 17.00 -11.27
CA THR A 455 -34.25 15.90 -10.35
C THR A 455 -34.03 14.58 -11.12
N ILE A 456 -34.88 14.28 -12.12
CA ILE A 456 -34.71 13.08 -12.98
C ILE A 456 -33.49 13.22 -13.91
N LYS A 457 -33.12 14.44 -14.32
CA LYS A 457 -31.87 14.68 -15.08
C LYS A 457 -30.63 14.75 -14.19
N LYS A 458 -30.75 14.90 -12.86
CA LYS A 458 -29.60 14.90 -11.94
C LYS A 458 -29.13 13.49 -11.58
N THR A 459 -29.97 12.47 -11.71
CA THR A 459 -29.49 11.10 -11.98
C THR A 459 -29.06 11.01 -13.44
N LYS A 460 -28.08 11.84 -13.83
CA LYS A 460 -27.18 11.46 -14.91
C LYS A 460 -26.59 10.15 -14.42
N LEU A 461 -27.10 9.01 -14.93
CA LEU A 461 -26.33 7.78 -14.90
C LEU A 461 -24.96 8.20 -15.43
N SER A 462 -23.96 8.21 -14.54
CA SER A 462 -22.58 8.43 -14.92
C SER A 462 -22.36 7.59 -16.16
N SER A 463 -21.91 8.24 -17.23
CA SER A 463 -21.75 7.54 -18.50
C SER A 463 -20.94 6.28 -18.22
N ALA A 464 -21.31 5.12 -18.76
CA ALA A 464 -20.75 3.82 -18.38
C ALA A 464 -19.21 3.70 -18.52
N GLY A 465 -18.52 4.77 -18.94
CA GLY A 465 -17.07 4.90 -18.98
C GLY A 465 -16.43 5.87 -17.98
N ASP A 466 -17.19 6.54 -17.09
CA ASP A 466 -16.61 7.33 -16.01
C ASP A 466 -16.21 6.41 -14.84
N PRO A 467 -15.03 6.62 -14.22
CA PRO A 467 -14.57 5.76 -13.14
C PRO A 467 -15.44 5.99 -11.89
N PRO A 468 -15.68 4.95 -11.08
CA PRO A 468 -16.45 5.08 -9.85
C PRO A 468 -15.72 6.00 -8.87
N THR A 469 -16.48 6.78 -8.09
CA THR A 469 -15.90 7.66 -7.08
C THR A 469 -15.31 6.85 -5.92
N SER A 470 -14.26 7.37 -5.29
CA SER A 470 -13.63 6.75 -4.11
C SER A 470 -14.64 6.40 -3.01
N ASP A 471 -15.60 7.28 -2.73
CA ASP A 471 -16.63 7.05 -1.71
C ASP A 471 -17.56 5.88 -2.06
N ALA A 472 -17.95 5.74 -3.33
CA ALA A 472 -18.82 4.65 -3.76
C ALA A 472 -18.08 3.31 -3.76
N VAL A 473 -16.80 3.30 -4.11
CA VAL A 473 -15.95 2.10 -3.98
C VAL A 473 -15.75 1.75 -2.50
N TRP A 474 -15.60 2.75 -1.64
CA TRP A 474 -15.51 2.54 -0.20
C TRP A 474 -16.76 1.85 0.34
N GLU A 475 -17.95 2.40 0.07
CA GLU A 475 -19.24 1.85 0.52
C GLU A 475 -19.50 0.41 0.01
N GLU A 476 -19.02 0.07 -1.20
CA GLU A 476 -19.22 -1.26 -1.77
C GLU A 476 -18.34 -2.34 -1.12
N PHE A 477 -17.09 -2.00 -0.77
CA PHE A 477 -16.10 -2.98 -0.31
C PHE A 477 -15.86 -2.97 1.21
N HIS A 478 -16.15 -1.87 1.90
CA HIS A 478 -15.94 -1.76 3.35
C HIS A 478 -17.04 -2.51 4.12
N THR A 479 -16.64 -3.58 4.82
CA THR A 479 -17.55 -4.39 5.65
C THR A 479 -17.03 -4.59 7.07
N ASP A 480 -15.72 -4.78 7.23
CA ASP A 480 -15.06 -5.06 8.49
C ASP A 480 -13.56 -4.71 8.43
N PHE A 481 -12.81 -5.00 9.50
CA PHE A 481 -11.36 -4.77 9.53
C PHE A 481 -10.60 -5.51 8.42
N ASN A 482 -11.03 -6.71 8.04
CA ASN A 482 -10.38 -7.49 7.00
C ASN A 482 -10.57 -6.85 5.63
N SER A 483 -11.76 -6.31 5.36
CA SER A 483 -11.98 -5.53 4.15
C SER A 483 -11.07 -4.32 4.07
N ILE A 484 -10.72 -3.65 5.18
CA ILE A 484 -9.78 -2.51 5.16
C ILE A 484 -8.40 -2.94 4.66
N VAL A 485 -7.85 -4.05 5.17
CA VAL A 485 -6.55 -4.57 4.71
C VAL A 485 -6.61 -4.97 3.23
N LEU A 486 -7.69 -5.63 2.81
CA LEU A 486 -7.91 -5.99 1.41
C LEU A 486 -8.06 -4.76 0.51
N MET A 487 -8.69 -3.68 0.99
CA MET A 487 -8.82 -2.41 0.27
C MET A 487 -7.48 -1.71 0.13
N LEU A 488 -6.66 -1.66 1.18
CA LEU A 488 -5.29 -1.15 1.08
C LEU A 488 -4.49 -1.92 0.04
N HIS A 489 -4.62 -3.25 -0.01
CA HIS A 489 -3.97 -4.05 -1.05
C HIS A 489 -4.56 -3.81 -2.45
N ALA A 490 -5.87 -3.73 -2.58
CA ALA A 490 -6.55 -3.64 -3.88
C ALA A 490 -6.51 -2.23 -4.50
N PHE A 491 -6.44 -1.21 -3.65
CA PHE A 491 -6.62 0.18 -4.03
C PHE A 491 -5.50 1.08 -3.49
N ALA A 492 -4.33 0.51 -3.17
CA ALA A 492 -3.14 1.28 -2.77
C ALA A 492 -2.88 2.45 -3.71
N HIS A 493 -3.10 2.28 -5.02
CA HIS A 493 -2.91 3.31 -6.06
C HIS A 493 -3.97 4.44 -6.07
N ALA A 494 -5.00 4.38 -5.22
CA ALA A 494 -6.08 5.37 -5.13
C ALA A 494 -5.97 6.15 -3.80
N PRO A 495 -5.36 7.35 -3.81
CA PRO A 495 -4.93 8.06 -2.60
C PRO A 495 -6.06 8.28 -1.60
N GLN A 496 -7.26 8.66 -2.07
CA GLN A 496 -8.40 8.92 -1.19
C GLN A 496 -8.90 7.66 -0.47
N ILE A 497 -8.95 6.51 -1.16
CA ILE A 497 -9.33 5.24 -0.53
C ILE A 497 -8.26 4.82 0.46
N THR A 498 -6.98 4.89 0.08
CA THR A 498 -5.86 4.59 0.98
C THR A 498 -5.93 5.44 2.24
N LYS A 499 -6.13 6.75 2.09
CA LYS A 499 -6.26 7.70 3.20
C LYS A 499 -7.44 7.36 4.12
N THR A 500 -8.62 7.08 3.57
CA THR A 500 -9.80 6.68 4.36
C THR A 500 -9.58 5.35 5.06
N ALA A 501 -9.01 4.35 4.38
CA ALA A 501 -8.67 3.04 4.93
C ALA A 501 -7.70 3.14 6.11
N LEU A 502 -6.64 3.95 6.00
CA LEU A 502 -5.67 4.15 7.07
C LEU A 502 -6.28 4.85 8.28
N ARG A 503 -7.10 5.88 8.07
CA ARG A 503 -7.82 6.58 9.15
C ARG A 503 -8.77 5.64 9.88
N GLU A 504 -9.48 4.82 9.12
CA GLU A 504 -10.40 3.83 9.66
C GLU A 504 -9.63 2.76 10.46
N MET A 505 -8.52 2.26 9.92
CA MET A 505 -7.62 1.32 10.62
C MET A 505 -7.01 1.91 11.90
N ALA A 506 -6.75 3.23 11.91
CA ALA A 506 -6.27 3.97 13.07
C ALA A 506 -7.38 4.34 14.07
N SER A 507 -8.66 4.08 13.77
CA SER A 507 -9.77 4.41 14.66
C SER A 507 -9.79 3.52 15.90
N ASN A 508 -10.46 4.01 16.95
CA ASN A 508 -10.59 3.24 18.19
C ASN A 508 -11.50 2.02 18.05
N GLU A 509 -12.40 2.01 17.06
CA GLU A 509 -13.35 0.93 16.81
C GLU A 509 -12.66 -0.40 16.46
N TYR A 510 -11.52 -0.31 15.76
CA TYR A 510 -10.78 -1.49 15.31
C TYR A 510 -9.61 -1.91 16.22
N THR A 511 -9.46 -1.30 17.39
CA THR A 511 -8.38 -1.62 18.34
C THR A 511 -8.26 -3.11 18.64
N LYS A 512 -9.40 -3.82 18.75
CA LYS A 512 -9.45 -5.27 19.03
C LYS A 512 -8.92 -6.15 17.89
N TYR A 513 -8.81 -5.64 16.67
CA TYR A 513 -8.34 -6.38 15.50
C TYR A 513 -6.87 -6.09 15.15
N LEU A 514 -6.31 -5.00 15.66
CA LEU A 514 -4.90 -4.64 15.48
C LEU A 514 -3.89 -5.76 15.84
N PRO A 515 -4.11 -6.63 16.87
CA PRO A 515 -3.20 -7.76 17.12
C PRO A 515 -3.00 -8.70 15.92
N ASN A 516 -3.96 -8.75 14.99
CA ASN A 516 -3.94 -9.64 13.82
C ASN A 516 -3.43 -8.96 12.55
N ALA A 517 -2.99 -7.70 12.61
CA ALA A 517 -2.54 -6.97 11.42
C ALA A 517 -1.41 -7.70 10.67
N ALA A 518 -0.45 -8.30 11.39
CA ALA A 518 0.62 -9.09 10.79
C ALA A 518 0.12 -10.36 10.08
N SER A 519 -0.79 -11.13 10.69
CA SER A 519 -1.29 -12.39 10.09
C SER A 519 -2.12 -12.14 8.83
N MET A 520 -2.64 -10.93 8.67
CA MET A 520 -3.37 -10.47 7.49
C MET A 520 -2.46 -9.83 6.43
N GLY A 521 -1.15 -9.76 6.65
CA GLY A 521 -0.19 -9.09 5.76
C GLY A 521 -0.24 -7.57 5.80
N GLY A 522 -1.01 -6.98 6.72
CA GLY A 522 -1.22 -5.53 6.79
C GLY A 522 0.04 -4.73 7.05
N ILE A 523 1.02 -5.28 7.78
CA ILE A 523 2.29 -4.58 8.08
C ILE A 523 3.10 -4.31 6.81
N GLY A 524 3.25 -5.31 5.94
CA GLY A 524 3.98 -5.14 4.67
C GLY A 524 3.31 -4.10 3.77
N ILE A 525 1.97 -4.17 3.68
CA ILE A 525 1.18 -3.20 2.91
C ILE A 525 1.35 -1.77 3.44
N LEU A 526 1.37 -1.57 4.77
CA LEU A 526 1.58 -0.24 5.36
C LEU A 526 2.94 0.35 5.02
N LEU A 527 4.00 -0.46 5.02
CA LEU A 527 5.35 -0.03 4.67
C LEU A 527 5.46 0.30 3.17
N GLU A 528 4.85 -0.53 2.31
CA GLU A 528 4.76 -0.25 0.87
C GLU A 528 4.01 1.06 0.59
N ILE A 529 2.95 1.36 1.34
CA ILE A 529 2.21 2.63 1.23
C ILE A 529 3.08 3.81 1.63
N ILE A 530 3.88 3.71 2.69
CA ILE A 530 4.81 4.78 3.09
C ILE A 530 5.81 5.08 1.97
N ASP A 531 6.38 4.04 1.36
CA ASP A 531 7.32 4.19 0.24
C ASP A 531 6.64 4.74 -1.03
N GLU A 532 5.42 4.27 -1.34
CA GLU A 532 4.65 4.71 -2.50
C GLU A 532 4.23 6.19 -2.40
N TYR A 533 3.80 6.58 -1.20
CA TYR A 533 3.27 7.91 -0.90
C TYR A 533 4.26 8.78 -0.14
N ALA A 534 5.57 8.56 -0.29
CA ALA A 534 6.59 9.33 0.42
C ALA A 534 6.49 10.86 0.22
N ASN A 535 5.74 11.35 -0.77
CA ASN A 535 5.49 12.80 -0.99
C ASN A 535 4.10 13.29 -0.50
N ASP A 536 3.26 12.40 0.01
CA ASP A 536 1.92 12.72 0.55
C ASP A 536 1.93 12.60 2.07
N VAL A 537 2.12 13.75 2.73
CA VAL A 537 2.23 13.87 4.19
C VAL A 537 1.05 13.26 4.92
N GLU A 538 -0.17 13.41 4.38
CA GLU A 538 -1.38 12.94 5.07
C GLU A 538 -1.46 11.42 5.07
N ILE A 539 -1.12 10.78 3.94
CA ILE A 539 -1.07 9.32 3.83
C ILE A 539 0.06 8.75 4.67
N VAL A 540 1.27 9.33 4.58
CA VAL A 540 2.42 8.92 5.39
C VAL A 540 2.10 9.02 6.87
N LEU A 541 1.57 10.15 7.33
CA LEU A 541 1.19 10.34 8.72
C LEU A 541 0.15 9.30 9.16
N ALA A 542 -0.89 9.07 8.36
CA ALA A 542 -1.91 8.07 8.69
C ALA A 542 -1.31 6.65 8.77
N ALA A 543 -0.42 6.28 7.85
CA ALA A 543 0.25 4.97 7.86
C ALA A 543 1.18 4.81 9.07
N VAL A 544 1.95 5.84 9.43
CA VAL A 544 2.84 5.82 10.61
C VAL A 544 2.03 5.75 11.91
N ILE A 545 0.88 6.42 12.01
CA ILE A 545 -0.04 6.27 13.15
C ILE A 545 -0.52 4.82 13.27
N VAL A 546 -0.93 4.20 12.16
CA VAL A 546 -1.35 2.78 12.16
C VAL A 546 -0.19 1.89 12.61
N LEU A 547 1.02 2.08 12.07
CA LEU A 547 2.22 1.33 12.48
C LEU A 547 2.53 1.48 13.97
N ALA A 548 2.45 2.69 14.51
CA ALA A 548 2.61 2.94 15.93
C ALA A 548 1.58 2.18 16.77
N ARG A 549 0.31 2.12 16.35
CA ARG A 549 -0.74 1.38 17.07
C ARG A 549 -0.56 -0.13 16.96
N VAL A 550 -0.28 -0.67 15.78
CA VAL A 550 -0.08 -2.12 15.60
C VAL A 550 1.20 -2.60 16.27
N SER A 551 2.22 -1.75 16.38
CA SER A 551 3.46 -2.07 17.11
C SER A 551 3.26 -2.30 18.61
N LEU A 552 2.09 -1.99 19.19
CA LEU A 552 1.79 -2.35 20.58
C LEU A 552 1.77 -3.87 20.82
N TYR A 553 1.60 -4.68 19.77
CA TYR A 553 1.45 -6.14 19.85
C TYR A 553 2.71 -6.89 19.40
N LYS A 554 3.10 -7.93 20.14
CA LYS A 554 4.39 -8.63 19.96
C LYS A 554 4.62 -9.19 18.55
N LEU A 555 3.66 -9.91 17.98
CA LEU A 555 3.77 -10.48 16.64
C LEU A 555 3.92 -9.41 15.55
N ASN A 556 3.26 -8.26 15.74
CA ASN A 556 3.37 -7.14 14.81
C ASN A 556 4.76 -6.49 14.90
N ARG A 557 5.36 -6.35 16.09
CA ARG A 557 6.74 -5.82 16.25
C ARG A 557 7.76 -6.67 15.50
N GLU A 558 7.67 -7.99 15.67
CA GLU A 558 8.51 -8.94 14.95
C GLU A 558 8.35 -8.81 13.43
N THR A 559 7.11 -8.65 12.96
CA THR A 559 6.81 -8.48 11.53
C THR A 559 7.32 -7.13 11.00
N ILE A 560 7.18 -6.03 11.76
CA ILE A 560 7.72 -4.72 11.40
C ILE A 560 9.24 -4.82 11.21
N TYR A 561 9.95 -5.47 12.14
CA TYR A 561 11.39 -5.70 11.99
C TYR A 561 11.72 -6.55 10.75
N ARG A 562 11.02 -7.66 10.52
CA ARG A 562 11.26 -8.58 9.39
C ARG A 562 10.95 -7.98 8.01
N CYS A 563 10.08 -6.99 7.95
CA CYS A 563 9.73 -6.27 6.73
C CYS A 563 10.56 -4.99 6.54
N ASP A 564 11.76 -4.91 7.14
CA ASP A 564 12.65 -3.74 7.09
C ASP A 564 12.00 -2.44 7.59
N GLY A 565 10.95 -2.53 8.41
CA GLY A 565 10.15 -1.38 8.83
C GLY A 565 10.90 -0.37 9.68
N ILE A 566 12.00 -0.75 10.35
CA ILE A 566 12.89 0.20 11.03
C ILE A 566 13.57 1.11 10.01
N LEU A 567 14.08 0.56 8.91
CA LEU A 567 14.76 1.32 7.86
C LEU A 567 13.80 2.26 7.15
N THR A 568 12.62 1.77 6.77
CA THR A 568 11.56 2.58 6.15
C THR A 568 11.13 3.72 7.08
N LEU A 569 10.94 3.45 8.38
CA LEU A 569 10.57 4.49 9.35
C LEU A 569 11.68 5.54 9.56
N LEU A 570 12.94 5.12 9.68
CA LEU A 570 14.05 6.07 9.83
C LEU A 570 14.18 6.96 8.58
N HIS A 571 14.08 6.39 7.38
CA HIS A 571 14.15 7.14 6.14
C HIS A 571 13.01 8.16 6.00
N ILE A 572 11.76 7.76 6.27
CA ILE A 572 10.62 8.68 6.18
C ILE A 572 10.66 9.74 7.29
N MET A 573 11.18 9.40 8.48
CA MET A 573 11.35 10.36 9.57
C MET A 573 12.47 11.37 9.26
N ASP A 574 13.54 10.97 8.58
CA ASP A 574 14.56 11.89 8.11
C ASP A 574 14.00 12.86 7.05
N GLU A 575 13.29 12.32 6.05
CA GLU A 575 12.62 13.11 5.00
C GLU A 575 11.61 14.11 5.60
N TYR A 576 10.88 13.71 6.63
CA TYR A 576 9.89 14.52 7.36
C TYR A 576 10.40 15.01 8.72
N SER A 577 11.70 15.30 8.82
CA SER A 577 12.34 15.77 10.07
C SER A 577 11.62 16.97 10.69
N TYR A 578 11.06 17.87 9.90
CA TYR A 578 10.33 19.06 10.37
C TYR A 578 8.86 18.83 10.75
N TYR A 579 8.32 17.62 10.62
CA TYR A 579 6.90 17.33 10.90
C TYR A 579 6.74 16.64 12.26
N PRO A 580 6.34 17.36 13.33
CA PRO A 580 6.30 16.80 14.70
C PRO A 580 5.44 15.55 14.82
N SER A 581 4.32 15.50 14.09
CA SER A 581 3.41 14.36 14.16
C SER A 581 4.03 13.08 13.60
N ILE A 582 4.78 13.15 12.49
CA ILE A 582 5.47 11.99 11.91
C ILE A 582 6.59 11.55 12.86
N GLN A 583 7.35 12.49 13.42
CA GLN A 583 8.40 12.18 14.41
C GLN A 583 7.82 11.50 15.66
N HIS A 584 6.74 12.04 16.22
CA HIS A 584 6.09 11.50 17.40
C HIS A 584 5.66 10.04 17.20
N TRP A 585 4.88 9.77 16.14
CA TRP A 585 4.36 8.42 15.90
C TRP A 585 5.44 7.46 15.40
N GLY A 586 6.42 7.95 14.64
CA GLY A 586 7.58 7.19 14.20
C GLY A 586 8.41 6.67 15.39
N PHE A 587 8.82 7.57 16.30
CA PHE A 587 9.53 7.16 17.52
C PHE A 587 8.68 6.30 18.46
N CYS A 588 7.36 6.54 18.53
CA CYS A 588 6.46 5.67 19.26
C CYS A 588 6.52 4.22 18.72
N CYS A 589 6.48 4.05 17.39
CA CYS A 589 6.61 2.76 16.74
C CYS A 589 7.98 2.11 17.00
N LEU A 590 9.07 2.85 16.78
CA LEU A 590 10.43 2.36 16.96
C LEU A 590 10.71 1.94 18.41
N ARG A 591 10.27 2.75 19.39
CA ARG A 591 10.33 2.41 20.81
C ARG A 591 9.61 1.10 21.09
N ASN A 592 8.40 0.90 20.57
CA ASN A 592 7.63 -0.32 20.80
C ASN A 592 8.34 -1.56 20.21
N VAL A 593 8.93 -1.44 19.02
CA VAL A 593 9.71 -2.52 18.39
C VAL A 593 10.96 -2.85 19.20
N MET A 594 11.60 -1.85 19.81
CA MET A 594 12.79 -2.00 20.67
C MET A 594 12.46 -2.25 22.15
N ASP A 595 11.19 -2.35 22.56
CA ASP A 595 10.82 -2.50 23.97
C ASP A 595 11.34 -3.81 24.57
N VAL A 596 11.51 -3.84 25.90
CA VAL A 596 12.10 -4.95 26.67
C VAL A 596 11.39 -6.29 26.48
N ASP A 597 10.10 -6.27 26.13
CA ASP A 597 9.29 -7.46 25.91
C ASP A 597 9.19 -7.89 24.43
N SER A 598 9.90 -7.18 23.54
CA SER A 598 10.02 -7.51 22.11
C SER A 598 11.01 -8.65 21.88
N VAL A 599 10.62 -9.61 21.04
CA VAL A 599 11.45 -10.79 20.71
C VAL A 599 12.61 -10.48 19.75
N VAL A 600 12.54 -9.34 19.07
CA VAL A 600 13.55 -8.84 18.11
C VAL A 600 14.32 -7.65 18.68
N ARG A 601 14.31 -7.46 20.01
CA ARG A 601 14.81 -6.25 20.66
C ARG A 601 16.30 -6.00 20.34
N ALA A 602 17.16 -6.99 20.55
CA ALA A 602 18.60 -6.82 20.41
C ALA A 602 18.96 -6.46 18.95
N GLU A 603 18.36 -7.17 18.00
CA GLU A 603 18.57 -6.93 16.57
C GLU A 603 17.98 -5.60 16.11
N ALA A 604 16.80 -5.23 16.62
CA ALA A 604 16.15 -3.95 16.32
C ALA A 604 16.96 -2.76 16.82
N VAL A 605 17.50 -2.84 18.05
CA VAL A 605 18.37 -1.80 18.62
C VAL A 605 19.67 -1.68 17.83
N GLU A 606 20.28 -2.81 17.48
CA GLU A 606 21.51 -2.80 16.69
C GLU A 606 21.26 -2.20 15.30
N LEU A 607 20.17 -2.57 14.63
CA LEU A 607 19.80 -2.02 13.33
C LEU A 607 19.50 -0.51 13.41
N PHE A 608 18.76 -0.07 14.43
CA PHE A 608 18.48 1.34 14.67
C PHE A 608 19.78 2.15 14.84
N ALA A 609 20.73 1.64 15.63
CA ALA A 609 22.00 2.31 15.86
C ALA A 609 22.91 2.31 14.62
N GLN A 610 22.91 1.23 13.82
CA GLN A 610 23.71 1.13 12.59
C GLN A 610 23.19 2.01 11.44
N CYS A 611 21.95 2.48 11.51
CA CYS A 611 21.31 3.27 10.48
C CYS A 611 21.06 4.72 10.93
N ASP A 612 22.02 5.28 11.67
CA ASP A 612 22.02 6.67 12.15
C ASP A 612 20.80 7.07 12.98
N GLY A 613 20.06 6.09 13.54
CA GLY A 613 18.87 6.34 14.34
C GLY A 613 19.16 7.14 15.62
N ILE A 614 20.36 6.98 16.19
CA ILE A 614 20.82 7.75 17.36
C ILE A 614 20.97 9.23 16.99
N ASP A 615 21.61 9.52 15.85
CA ASP A 615 21.84 10.89 15.37
C ASP A 615 20.51 11.55 15.01
N LEU A 616 19.63 10.84 14.28
CA LEU A 616 18.29 11.32 13.96
C LEU A 616 17.47 11.63 15.22
N ALA A 617 17.46 10.75 16.23
CA ALA A 617 16.73 10.98 17.47
C ALA A 617 17.27 12.15 18.28
N THR A 618 18.59 12.31 18.32
CA THR A 618 19.24 13.44 18.99
C THR A 618 18.88 14.75 18.30
N GLU A 619 18.96 14.80 16.96
CA GLU A 619 18.58 15.98 16.18
C GLU A 619 17.10 16.33 16.34
N VAL A 620 16.22 15.32 16.35
CA VAL A 620 14.77 15.53 16.54
C VAL A 620 14.46 16.11 17.92
N ILE A 621 15.16 15.69 18.98
CA ILE A 621 14.99 16.29 20.32
C ILE A 621 15.37 17.77 20.29
N ARG A 622 16.47 18.13 19.61
CA ARG A 622 16.92 19.53 19.48
C ARG A 622 15.97 20.37 18.64
N LEU A 623 15.51 19.85 17.51
CA LEU A 623 14.64 20.54 16.55
C LEU A 623 13.23 20.75 17.11
N HIS A 624 12.69 19.76 17.83
CA HIS A 624 11.31 19.73 18.33
C HIS A 624 11.23 19.94 19.85
N LYS A 625 12.11 20.76 20.42
CA LYS A 625 12.19 21.04 21.86
C LYS A 625 10.90 21.60 22.48
N ASP A 626 9.95 22.09 21.67
CA ASP A 626 8.65 22.58 22.15
C ASP A 626 7.51 21.56 22.00
N GLU A 627 7.76 20.45 21.30
CA GLU A 627 6.79 19.41 21.01
C GLU A 627 6.89 18.27 22.03
N ARG A 628 6.12 18.40 23.10
CA ARG A 628 6.15 17.53 24.29
C ARG A 628 6.16 16.03 23.99
N HIS A 629 5.34 15.63 23.02
CA HIS A 629 5.16 14.25 22.58
C HIS A 629 6.37 13.70 21.81
N VAL A 630 6.98 14.54 20.96
CA VAL A 630 8.16 14.16 20.17
C VAL A 630 9.34 13.91 21.09
N MET A 631 9.66 14.88 21.96
CA MET A 631 10.74 14.72 22.95
C MET A 631 10.54 13.47 23.80
N ARG A 632 9.33 13.26 24.34
CA ARG A 632 9.06 12.08 25.17
C ARG A 632 9.35 10.78 24.42
N GLN A 633 8.81 10.60 23.21
CA GLN A 633 8.99 9.32 22.51
C GLN A 633 10.42 9.13 22.00
N ALA A 634 11.07 10.19 21.52
CA ALA A 634 12.47 10.14 21.07
C ALA A 634 13.41 9.77 22.23
N SER A 635 13.26 10.42 23.41
CA SER A 635 14.05 10.08 24.59
C SER A 635 13.78 8.65 25.08
N LEU A 636 12.53 8.19 25.03
CA LEU A 636 12.20 6.81 25.38
C LEU A 636 12.79 5.80 24.39
N ALA A 637 12.79 6.09 23.09
CA ALA A 637 13.45 5.25 22.09
C ALA A 637 14.96 5.16 22.34
N LEU A 638 15.63 6.30 22.60
CA LEU A 638 17.04 6.33 22.99
C LEU A 638 17.30 5.58 24.30
N SER A 639 16.38 5.63 25.27
CA SER A 639 16.52 4.87 26.52
C SER A 639 16.52 3.35 26.29
N CYS A 640 15.72 2.88 25.33
CA CYS A 640 15.73 1.47 24.91
C CYS A 640 17.09 1.07 24.33
N VAL A 641 17.71 1.96 23.55
CA VAL A 641 19.01 1.75 22.89
C VAL A 641 20.15 1.80 23.90
N ALA A 642 20.17 2.79 24.80
CA ALA A 642 21.18 2.94 25.85
C ALA A 642 21.21 1.70 26.76
N ARG A 643 20.03 1.20 27.17
CA ARG A 643 19.88 0.00 28.02
C ARG A 643 20.48 -1.27 27.40
N GLU A 644 20.49 -1.39 26.07
CA GLU A 644 20.89 -2.64 25.41
C GLU A 644 22.41 -2.86 25.42
N HIS A 645 23.20 -1.82 25.17
CA HIS A 645 24.65 -1.97 25.08
C HIS A 645 25.38 -0.68 25.43
N ALA A 646 26.40 -0.76 26.30
CA ALA A 646 27.19 0.39 26.76
C ALA A 646 27.80 1.21 25.60
N LYS A 647 28.29 0.54 24.54
CA LYS A 647 28.78 1.18 23.31
C LYS A 647 27.80 2.23 22.72
N HIS A 648 26.50 1.97 22.78
CA HIS A 648 25.49 2.87 22.22
C HIS A 648 25.27 4.07 23.14
N ALA A 649 25.27 3.86 24.45
CA ALA A 649 25.25 4.95 25.43
C ALA A 649 26.49 5.86 25.28
N GLU A 650 27.68 5.27 25.07
CA GLU A 650 28.91 6.04 24.80
C GLU A 650 28.80 6.85 23.51
N ALA A 651 28.25 6.26 22.43
CA ALA A 651 28.02 6.97 21.18
C ALA A 651 27.07 8.18 21.37
N MET A 652 25.96 8.01 22.11
CA MET A 652 25.04 9.11 22.41
C MET A 652 25.73 10.27 23.16
N VAL A 653 26.57 9.94 24.15
CA VAL A 653 27.33 10.95 24.91
C VAL A 653 28.31 11.69 24.01
N VAL A 654 29.02 10.98 23.13
CA VAL A 654 29.91 11.60 22.13
C VAL A 654 29.14 12.51 21.16
N CYS A 655 27.89 12.16 20.81
CA CYS A 655 27.01 13.01 20.01
C CYS A 655 26.40 14.20 20.79
N GLY A 656 26.80 14.44 22.04
CA GLY A 656 26.36 15.60 22.83
C GLY A 656 24.95 15.46 23.43
N ILE A 657 24.50 14.23 23.70
CA ILE A 657 23.19 14.02 24.33
C ILE A 657 23.13 14.61 25.75
N GLY A 658 24.25 14.66 26.49
CA GLY A 658 24.24 15.10 27.89
C GLY A 658 23.97 16.59 28.04
N SER A 659 24.61 17.43 27.22
CA SER A 659 24.30 18.87 27.16
C SER A 659 22.87 19.15 26.69
N THR A 660 22.38 18.37 25.71
CA THR A 660 20.99 18.45 25.23
C THR A 660 20.00 18.11 26.36
N LEU A 661 20.22 17.01 27.08
CA LEU A 661 19.40 16.61 28.22
C LEU A 661 19.39 17.66 29.33
N ALA A 662 20.56 18.20 29.69
CA ALA A 662 20.68 19.22 30.73
C ALA A 662 19.89 20.49 30.40
N GLU A 663 19.97 20.95 29.14
CA GLU A 663 19.21 22.10 28.65
C GLU A 663 17.70 21.82 28.65
N ASP A 664 17.28 20.71 28.05
CA ASP A 664 15.86 20.39 27.89
C ASP A 664 15.17 20.06 29.21
N MET A 665 15.84 19.33 30.11
CA MET A 665 15.29 19.05 31.43
C MET A 665 15.07 20.36 32.21
N ARG A 666 15.99 21.32 32.12
CA ARG A 666 15.84 22.64 32.77
C ARG A 666 14.63 23.38 32.21
N ASN A 667 14.48 23.37 30.88
CA ASN A 667 13.39 24.05 30.19
C ASN A 667 12.01 23.38 30.39
N LYS A 668 11.98 22.10 30.77
CA LYS A 668 10.76 21.28 30.88
C LYS A 668 10.51 20.74 32.29
N ALA A 669 11.12 21.33 33.32
CA ALA A 669 10.98 20.91 34.72
C ALA A 669 9.52 20.87 35.21
N GLU A 670 8.68 21.75 34.69
CA GLU A 670 7.25 21.85 35.03
C GLU A 670 6.37 20.89 34.20
N ASP A 671 6.87 20.33 33.10
CA ASP A 671 6.15 19.39 32.25
C ASP A 671 6.52 17.95 32.59
N SER A 672 5.82 17.39 33.59
CA SER A 672 6.04 16.01 34.05
C SER A 672 5.96 14.97 32.93
N PHE A 673 5.17 15.21 31.88
CA PHE A 673 5.01 14.29 30.76
C PHE A 673 6.28 14.21 29.92
N THR A 674 6.84 15.36 29.53
CA THR A 674 8.10 15.42 28.77
C THR A 674 9.29 15.05 29.64
N PHE A 675 9.34 15.58 30.86
CA PHE A 675 10.42 15.34 31.79
C PHE A 675 10.59 13.86 32.10
N PHE A 676 9.49 13.08 32.16
CA PHE A 676 9.54 11.63 32.29
C PHE A 676 10.37 10.94 31.19
N GLY A 677 10.22 11.36 29.93
CA GLY A 677 10.99 10.81 28.82
C GLY A 677 12.48 11.13 28.95
N LEU A 678 12.80 12.39 29.25
CA LEU A 678 14.18 12.88 29.42
C LEU A 678 14.89 12.20 30.60
N VAL A 679 14.23 12.08 31.76
CA VAL A 679 14.83 11.44 32.93
C VAL A 679 14.96 9.92 32.75
N SER A 680 14.07 9.28 31.99
CA SER A 680 14.22 7.86 31.64
C SER A 680 15.47 7.62 30.80
N LEU A 681 15.74 8.50 29.83
CA LEU A 681 16.99 8.45 29.07
C LEU A 681 18.22 8.70 29.96
N LEU A 682 18.17 9.74 30.80
CA LEU A 682 19.24 10.05 31.75
C LEU A 682 19.55 8.85 32.67
N TYR A 683 18.52 8.23 33.23
CA TYR A 683 18.66 7.08 34.11
C TYR A 683 19.41 5.93 33.42
N GLU A 684 19.02 5.57 32.20
CA GLU A 684 19.66 4.49 31.44
C GLU A 684 21.10 4.82 31.04
N LEU A 685 21.39 6.07 30.66
CA LEU A 685 22.75 6.51 30.37
C LEU A 685 23.66 6.38 31.61
N LEU A 686 23.20 6.91 32.75
CA LEU A 686 23.92 6.84 34.02
C LEU A 686 24.10 5.39 34.49
N HIS A 687 23.07 4.58 34.36
CA HIS A 687 23.12 3.16 34.71
C HIS A 687 24.16 2.43 33.87
N CYS A 688 24.16 2.62 32.54
CA CYS A 688 25.15 1.99 31.67
C CYS A 688 26.59 2.42 31.98
N ILE A 689 26.82 3.70 32.30
CA ILE A 689 28.15 4.19 32.72
C ILE A 689 28.56 3.56 34.07
N ALA A 690 27.65 3.49 35.03
CA ALA A 690 27.92 2.88 36.33
C ALA A 690 28.18 1.36 36.24
N SER A 691 27.47 0.66 35.34
CA SER A 691 27.72 -0.75 35.05
C SER A 691 29.07 -0.95 34.36
N SER A 692 29.44 -0.10 33.39
CA SER A 692 30.71 -0.20 32.66
C SER A 692 31.95 0.04 33.54
N SER A 693 31.81 0.82 34.61
CA SER A 693 32.87 1.11 35.58
C SER A 693 33.01 0.05 36.67
N GLY A 694 32.18 -1.00 36.67
CA GLY A 694 32.15 -2.04 37.70
C GLY A 694 31.63 -1.55 39.05
N VAL A 695 31.04 -0.36 39.11
CA VAL A 695 30.47 0.25 40.32
C VAL A 695 29.20 -0.49 40.73
N VAL A 696 28.36 -0.81 39.75
CA VAL A 696 27.15 -1.59 39.97
C VAL A 696 27.48 -3.03 39.65
N PRO A 697 27.25 -3.98 40.57
CA PRO A 697 27.41 -5.40 40.28
C PRO A 697 26.63 -5.72 39.01
N SER A 698 27.31 -6.31 38.03
CA SER A 698 26.67 -6.95 36.87
C SER A 698 25.80 -8.10 37.40
N SER A 699 24.61 -7.80 37.94
CA SER A 699 23.62 -8.83 38.09
C SER A 699 23.13 -9.14 36.68
N ASP A 700 23.25 -10.38 36.25
CA ASP A 700 22.83 -10.87 34.92
C ASP A 700 21.32 -10.65 34.62
N ASP A 701 20.59 -9.97 35.50
CA ASP A 701 19.21 -9.59 35.28
C ASP A 701 18.89 -8.25 36.01
N PRO A 702 19.05 -7.07 35.36
CA PRO A 702 18.58 -5.80 35.92
C PRO A 702 17.08 -5.84 36.28
N SER A 703 16.29 -6.71 35.63
CA SER A 703 14.91 -6.97 36.03
C SER A 703 14.79 -7.61 37.41
N ARG A 704 15.80 -8.34 37.92
CA ARG A 704 15.78 -8.89 39.28
C ARG A 704 15.88 -7.81 40.34
N LEU A 705 16.66 -6.74 40.12
CA LEU A 705 16.72 -5.61 41.05
C LEU A 705 15.34 -4.91 41.17
N LEU A 706 14.55 -4.91 40.09
CA LEU A 706 13.21 -4.34 40.06
C LEU A 706 12.09 -5.31 40.48
N ARG A 707 12.18 -6.61 40.12
CA ARG A 707 11.12 -7.62 40.37
C ARG A 707 11.26 -8.39 41.66
N THR A 708 12.39 -8.35 42.37
CA THR A 708 12.50 -8.97 43.69
C THR A 708 11.77 -8.11 44.74
N GLY A 709 10.44 -8.16 44.69
CA GLY A 709 9.54 -7.66 45.72
C GLY A 709 9.17 -8.72 46.76
N LYS A 710 9.80 -9.90 46.76
CA LYS A 710 9.39 -11.02 47.61
C LYS A 710 10.49 -11.80 48.32
N HIS A 711 11.76 -11.43 48.16
CA HIS A 711 12.78 -11.91 49.07
C HIS A 711 13.00 -10.82 50.12
N ASP A 712 12.73 -11.18 51.37
CA ASP A 712 13.23 -10.47 52.55
C ASP A 712 14.71 -10.19 52.31
N TRP A 713 14.98 -8.97 51.87
CA TRP A 713 16.29 -8.39 52.05
C TRP A 713 16.37 -8.15 53.55
N ASP A 714 16.84 -9.17 54.27
CA ASP A 714 17.22 -9.03 55.65
C ASP A 714 18.08 -7.77 55.75
N TYR A 715 17.57 -6.82 56.53
CA TYR A 715 18.10 -5.47 56.69
C TYR A 715 19.57 -5.45 57.14
N GLU A 716 20.09 -6.60 57.57
CA GLU A 716 21.48 -6.80 58.00
C GLU A 716 22.47 -7.05 56.85
N ASN A 717 22.03 -7.46 55.66
CA ASN A 717 22.85 -7.37 54.45
C ASN A 717 22.82 -5.92 53.91
N SER A 718 23.06 -4.97 54.81
CA SER A 718 23.59 -3.65 54.49
C SER A 718 24.50 -3.84 53.30
N LEU A 719 24.19 -3.19 52.17
CA LEU A 719 25.26 -2.88 51.22
C LEU A 719 26.39 -2.36 52.09
N ASP A 720 27.52 -3.07 52.12
CA ASP A 720 28.68 -2.68 52.92
C ASP A 720 29.29 -1.44 52.25
N LEU A 721 28.53 -0.35 52.31
CA LEU A 721 28.86 0.99 51.84
C LEU A 721 30.12 1.48 52.56
N GLY A 722 30.45 0.88 53.72
CA GLY A 722 31.69 1.12 54.45
C GLY A 722 32.96 0.78 53.66
N VAL A 723 32.87 -0.03 52.60
CA VAL A 723 34.02 -0.39 51.76
C VAL A 723 33.99 0.29 50.38
N VAL A 724 33.04 1.19 50.12
CA VAL A 724 33.13 2.12 48.98
C VAL A 724 34.11 3.22 49.34
N THR A 725 35.39 2.85 49.48
CA THR A 725 36.48 3.83 49.44
C THR A 725 36.32 4.61 48.13
N PRO A 726 36.48 5.94 48.12
CA PRO A 726 36.50 6.76 46.90
C PRO A 726 37.80 6.50 46.11
N ARG A 727 38.17 5.23 45.94
CA ARG A 727 39.06 4.78 44.88
C ARG A 727 38.43 5.32 43.61
N SER A 728 39.15 6.24 42.99
CA SER A 728 38.85 6.83 41.70
C SER A 728 38.15 5.80 40.82
N PHE A 729 36.81 5.86 40.75
CA PHE A 729 36.10 5.03 39.79
C PHE A 729 36.69 5.42 38.44
N LEU A 730 37.26 4.44 37.73
CA LEU A 730 37.74 4.64 36.38
C LEU A 730 36.50 4.75 35.49
N VAL A 731 35.81 5.88 35.62
CA VAL A 731 34.73 6.27 34.73
C VAL A 731 35.36 6.43 33.34
N SER A 732 34.73 5.84 32.32
CA SER A 732 35.16 6.01 30.93
C SER A 732 35.21 7.50 30.57
N GLU A 733 35.96 7.87 29.53
CA GLU A 733 36.02 9.26 29.07
C GLU A 733 34.62 9.80 28.73
N SER A 734 33.76 8.97 28.12
CA SER A 734 32.36 9.30 27.89
C SER A 734 31.60 9.52 29.21
N GLY A 735 31.81 8.67 30.23
CA GLY A 735 31.17 8.88 31.52
C GLY A 735 31.63 10.16 32.22
N LYS A 736 32.90 10.54 32.11
CA LYS A 736 33.41 11.83 32.63
C LYS A 736 32.78 13.00 31.89
N LEU A 737 32.69 12.92 30.56
CA LEU A 737 32.05 13.92 29.73
C LEU A 737 30.57 14.11 30.12
N LEU A 738 29.82 13.02 30.24
CA LEU A 738 28.42 13.09 30.67
C LEU A 738 28.30 13.74 32.06
N LEU A 739 29.10 13.32 33.04
CA LEU A 739 29.06 13.88 34.38
C LEU A 739 29.41 15.38 34.39
N GLN A 740 30.36 15.80 33.56
CA GLN A 740 30.69 17.21 33.39
C GLN A 740 29.50 17.99 32.83
N GLU A 741 28.89 17.54 31.74
CA GLU A 741 27.73 18.20 31.11
C GLU A 741 26.54 18.28 32.07
N LEU A 742 26.26 17.22 32.84
CA LEU A 742 25.18 17.20 33.82
C LEU A 742 25.45 18.12 35.03
N ASN A 743 26.72 18.25 35.43
CA ASN A 743 27.14 19.15 36.50
C ASN A 743 27.02 20.62 36.06
N GLU A 744 27.50 20.96 34.86
CA GLU A 744 27.30 22.29 34.24
C GLU A 744 25.81 22.60 34.05
N GLY A 745 25.01 21.57 33.78
CA GLY A 745 23.55 21.62 33.72
C GLY A 745 22.84 21.86 35.05
N HIS A 746 23.52 21.69 36.19
CA HIS A 746 22.93 21.60 37.53
C HIS A 746 21.80 20.54 37.62
N VAL A 747 21.95 19.43 36.90
CA VAL A 747 20.89 18.41 36.75
C VAL A 747 20.52 17.76 38.09
N LEU A 748 21.46 17.61 39.01
CA LEU A 748 21.18 17.06 40.34
C LEU A 748 20.24 17.97 41.17
N GLN A 749 20.49 19.28 41.12
CA GLN A 749 19.61 20.27 41.76
C GLN A 749 18.22 20.24 41.13
N LEU A 750 18.16 20.19 39.81
CA LEU A 750 16.91 20.10 39.05
C LEU A 750 16.09 18.85 39.40
N LEU A 751 16.73 17.67 39.45
CA LEU A 751 16.07 16.43 39.86
C LEU A 751 15.54 16.53 41.30
N SER A 752 16.31 17.13 42.21
CA SER A 752 15.86 17.37 43.58
C SER A 752 14.63 18.29 43.63
N ASP A 753 14.55 19.30 42.77
CA ASP A 753 13.44 20.26 42.73
C ASP A 753 12.17 19.59 42.18
N VAL A 754 12.30 18.80 41.12
CA VAL A 754 11.19 18.01 40.57
C VAL A 754 10.72 16.97 41.58
N MET A 755 11.65 16.28 42.26
CA MET A 755 11.30 15.32 43.32
C MET A 755 10.58 15.99 44.49
N GLU A 756 11.06 17.16 44.92
CA GLU A 756 10.41 17.94 45.97
C GLU A 756 9.00 18.34 45.54
N SER A 757 8.84 19.00 44.39
CA SER A 757 7.54 19.43 43.86
C SER A 757 6.55 18.26 43.76
N THR A 758 6.95 17.18 43.09
CA THR A 758 6.10 16.00 42.86
C THR A 758 5.80 15.25 44.17
N SER A 759 6.65 15.32 45.19
CA SER A 759 6.38 14.74 46.52
C SER A 759 5.22 15.44 47.25
N HIS A 760 4.89 16.68 46.87
CA HIS A 760 3.75 17.41 47.45
C HIS A 760 2.42 17.02 46.82
N GLU A 761 2.43 16.62 45.54
CA GLU A 761 1.24 16.25 44.78
C GLU A 761 0.64 14.89 45.22
N THR A 762 -0.61 14.65 44.81
CA THR A 762 -1.24 13.34 44.96
C THR A 762 -0.74 12.45 43.84
N LEU A 763 0.04 11.42 44.17
CA LEU A 763 0.75 10.63 43.16
C LEU A 763 -0.23 9.80 42.33
N CYS A 764 -0.24 10.04 41.02
CA CYS A 764 -0.80 9.13 40.04
C CYS A 764 0.28 8.09 39.63
N GLY A 765 -0.12 7.04 38.91
CA GLY A 765 0.81 6.02 38.44
C GLY A 765 1.96 6.58 37.58
N ASP A 766 1.70 7.66 36.83
CA ASP A 766 2.73 8.32 36.02
C ASP A 766 3.71 9.14 36.87
N SER A 767 3.22 9.93 37.83
CA SER A 767 4.06 10.67 38.78
C SER A 767 4.94 9.71 39.60
N LEU A 768 4.42 8.55 39.99
CA LEU A 768 5.18 7.55 40.71
C LEU A 768 6.34 6.98 39.87
N ARG A 769 6.09 6.69 38.58
CA ARG A 769 7.14 6.25 37.66
C ARG A 769 8.19 7.32 37.48
N LEU A 770 7.78 8.58 37.28
CA LEU A 770 8.68 9.73 37.22
C LEU A 770 9.56 9.82 38.46
N MET A 771 8.97 9.77 39.65
CA MET A 771 9.69 9.82 40.92
C MET A 771 10.67 8.66 41.08
N THR A 772 10.29 7.48 40.60
CA THR A 772 11.14 6.30 40.63
C THR A 772 12.39 6.51 39.76
N GLU A 773 12.24 7.04 38.54
CA GLU A 773 13.38 7.32 37.66
C GLU A 773 14.23 8.51 38.12
N CYS A 774 13.62 9.57 38.65
CA CYS A 774 14.36 10.68 39.27
C CYS A 774 15.21 10.19 40.43
N ALA A 775 14.62 9.43 41.37
CA ALA A 775 15.35 8.86 42.50
C ALA A 775 16.47 7.92 42.03
N GLY A 776 16.21 7.11 41.00
CA GLY A 776 17.24 6.27 40.37
C GLY A 776 18.41 7.08 39.83
N SER A 777 18.13 8.14 39.08
CA SER A 777 19.15 9.02 38.47
C SER A 777 19.96 9.76 39.54
N VAL A 778 19.28 10.33 40.55
CA VAL A 778 19.93 11.00 41.69
C VAL A 778 20.87 10.04 42.40
N PHE A 779 20.42 8.83 42.72
CA PHE A 779 21.24 7.85 43.43
C PHE A 779 22.51 7.50 42.64
N ILE A 780 22.39 7.26 41.33
CA ILE A 780 23.55 6.94 40.49
C ILE A 780 24.48 8.16 40.37
N LEU A 781 23.95 9.37 40.17
CA LEU A 781 24.74 10.60 40.14
C LEU A 781 25.54 10.82 41.43
N LEU A 782 24.90 10.62 42.57
CA LEU A 782 25.55 10.72 43.87
C LEU A 782 26.72 9.74 43.97
N ILE A 783 26.49 8.46 43.62
CA ILE A 783 27.54 7.44 43.59
C ILE A 783 28.70 7.84 42.69
N LEU A 784 28.42 8.34 41.48
CA LEU A 784 29.43 8.66 40.47
C LEU A 784 30.22 9.94 40.80
N THR A 785 29.59 10.95 41.40
CA THR A 785 30.22 12.25 41.69
C THR A 785 30.89 12.28 43.07
N GLY A 786 30.45 11.47 44.02
CA GLY A 786 31.03 11.37 45.36
C GLY A 786 30.90 12.63 46.23
N CYS A 787 30.21 13.68 45.76
CA CYS A 787 30.10 14.98 46.42
C CYS A 787 28.76 15.62 46.08
N CYS A 788 28.12 16.20 47.08
CA CYS A 788 26.86 16.91 46.92
C CYS A 788 26.85 18.14 47.84
N GLU A 789 26.34 19.26 47.35
CA GLU A 789 26.25 20.48 48.16
C GLU A 789 25.22 20.28 49.30
N GLU A 790 25.55 20.70 50.51
CA GLU A 790 24.68 20.63 51.69
C GLU A 790 23.20 21.05 51.45
N PRO A 791 22.89 22.15 50.72
CA PRO A 791 21.50 22.52 50.43
C PRO A 791 20.75 21.47 49.62
N ILE A 792 21.38 20.87 48.61
CA ILE A 792 20.79 19.81 47.77
C ILE A 792 20.50 18.58 48.62
N VAL A 793 21.47 18.20 49.45
CA VAL A 793 21.38 17.05 50.34
C VAL A 793 20.18 17.15 51.27
N LYS A 794 20.00 18.30 51.93
CA LYS A 794 18.87 18.54 52.83
C LYS A 794 17.52 18.47 52.11
N ARG A 795 17.44 19.02 50.89
CA ARG A 795 16.24 19.00 50.05
C ARG A 795 15.89 17.57 49.61
N LEU A 796 16.87 16.82 49.11
CA LEU A 796 16.71 15.42 48.73
C LEU A 796 16.24 14.56 49.90
N TYR A 797 16.83 14.73 51.08
CA TYR A 797 16.42 14.01 52.29
C TYR A 797 14.95 14.30 52.62
N GLY A 798 14.55 15.57 52.62
CA GLY A 798 13.17 15.98 52.88
C GLY A 798 12.18 15.44 51.84
N ALA A 799 12.54 15.42 50.56
CA ALA A 799 11.72 14.85 49.50
C ALA A 799 11.58 13.32 49.67
N CYS A 800 12.69 12.61 49.90
CA CYS A 800 12.69 11.16 50.12
C CYS A 800 11.88 10.74 51.35
N ASP A 801 12.02 11.44 52.47
CA ASP A 801 11.24 11.18 53.69
C ASP A 801 9.74 11.32 53.43
N ARG A 802 9.32 12.42 52.77
CA ARG A 802 7.92 12.62 52.36
C ARG A 802 7.41 11.50 51.47
N LEU A 803 8.19 11.04 50.50
CA LEU A 803 7.78 9.95 49.60
C LEU A 803 7.60 8.63 50.34
N VAL A 804 8.52 8.30 51.26
CA VAL A 804 8.46 7.09 52.08
C VAL A 804 7.24 7.11 52.99
N VAL A 805 6.95 8.26 53.61
CA VAL A 805 5.79 8.42 54.49
C VAL A 805 4.47 8.39 53.71
N LYS A 806 4.40 9.05 52.56
CA LYS A 806 3.15 9.14 51.76
C LYS A 806 2.84 7.86 50.99
N ASN A 807 3.84 7.08 50.57
CA ASN A 807 3.66 5.95 49.65
C ASN A 807 4.32 4.66 50.15
N PRO A 808 3.98 4.19 51.35
CA PRO A 808 4.62 3.01 51.94
C PRO A 808 4.39 1.73 51.13
N SER A 809 3.33 1.69 50.30
CA SER A 809 3.02 0.54 49.44
C SER A 809 3.94 0.41 48.23
N GLU A 810 4.59 1.50 47.81
CA GLU A 810 5.39 1.53 46.58
C GLU A 810 6.84 1.12 46.85
N ALA A 811 7.03 -0.18 47.09
CA ALA A 811 8.27 -0.76 47.58
C ALA A 811 9.52 -0.35 46.79
N ALA A 812 9.43 -0.24 45.45
CA ALA A 812 10.56 0.17 44.61
C ALA A 812 10.99 1.62 44.89
N LEU A 813 10.03 2.55 44.93
CA LEU A 813 10.28 3.96 45.23
C LEU A 813 10.79 4.14 46.66
N VAL A 814 10.17 3.45 47.63
CA VAL A 814 10.57 3.48 49.04
C VAL A 814 12.00 2.97 49.19
N ARG A 815 12.35 1.86 48.53
CA ARG A 815 13.70 1.29 48.56
C ARG A 815 14.73 2.25 47.96
N ARG A 816 14.47 2.80 46.77
CA ARG A 816 15.36 3.80 46.14
C ARG A 816 15.53 5.03 47.03
N SER A 817 14.45 5.55 47.60
CA SER A 817 14.47 6.71 48.50
C SER A 817 15.26 6.44 49.78
N LYS A 818 15.10 5.26 50.39
CA LYS A 818 15.90 4.82 51.55
C LYS A 818 17.38 4.72 51.21
N ASN A 819 17.72 4.16 50.04
CA ASN A 819 19.12 4.07 49.60
C ASN A 819 19.74 5.46 49.43
N ILE A 820 19.02 6.42 48.85
CA ILE A 820 19.47 7.81 48.75
C ILE A 820 19.72 8.41 50.14
N MET A 821 18.77 8.26 51.06
CA MET A 821 18.91 8.79 52.43
C MET A 821 20.10 8.16 53.18
N CYS A 822 20.29 6.84 53.07
CA CYS A 822 21.43 6.15 53.68
C CYS A 822 22.76 6.62 53.09
N TRP A 823 22.83 6.78 51.76
CA TRP A 823 24.04 7.22 51.08
C TRP A 823 24.39 8.68 51.44
N VAL A 824 23.39 9.57 51.40
CA VAL A 824 23.49 10.94 51.88
C VAL A 824 24.00 11.01 53.32
N ALA A 825 23.44 10.21 54.22
CA ALA A 825 23.84 10.19 55.62
C ALA A 825 25.29 9.69 55.79
N ALA A 826 25.72 8.72 54.98
CA ALA A 826 27.09 8.22 54.99
C ALA A 826 28.11 9.24 54.44
N CYS A 827 27.71 10.09 53.49
CA CYS A 827 28.58 11.11 52.88
C CYS A 827 28.60 12.44 53.64
N ALA A 828 27.61 12.74 54.47
CA ALA A 828 27.56 13.99 55.25
C ALA A 828 28.81 14.24 56.11
N PRO A 829 29.39 13.25 56.83
CA PRO A 829 30.65 13.45 57.58
C PRO A 829 31.86 13.78 56.68
N LEU A 830 31.86 13.27 55.44
CA LEU A 830 32.94 13.52 54.48
C LEU A 830 32.84 14.91 53.84
N CYS A 831 31.63 15.46 53.70
CA CYS A 831 31.42 16.78 53.12
C CYS A 831 31.72 17.91 54.14
N CYS A 832 31.39 17.72 55.42
CA CYS A 832 31.64 18.73 56.46
C CYS A 832 33.12 18.86 56.84
N SER A 833 33.97 17.90 56.49
CA SER A 833 35.34 17.84 57.01
C SER A 833 36.41 18.49 56.13
N LYS A 834 36.05 19.15 55.01
CA LYS A 834 37.04 19.85 54.17
C LYS A 834 37.65 21.09 54.83
N GLU A 835 37.03 21.70 55.83
CA GLU A 835 37.67 22.77 56.61
C GLU A 835 38.30 22.31 57.93
N GLU A 836 37.87 21.19 58.53
CA GLU A 836 38.43 20.74 59.82
C GLU A 836 39.60 19.75 59.71
N ILE A 837 39.81 19.06 58.57
CA ILE A 837 40.92 18.10 58.45
C ILE A 837 42.29 18.76 58.17
N CYS A 838 42.37 20.07 57.93
CA CYS A 838 43.68 20.77 57.95
C CYS A 838 44.16 21.20 59.35
N LEU A 839 43.41 20.88 60.41
CA LEU A 839 43.79 21.25 61.79
C LEU A 839 43.89 20.06 62.76
N VAL A 840 43.90 18.83 62.25
CA VAL A 840 44.34 17.62 62.97
C VAL A 840 45.63 17.13 62.33
#